data_AF-A0A7Y3LGG9-F1
#
_entry.id   AF-A0A7Y3LGG9-F1
#
_cell.length_a   1.000
_cell.length_b   1.000
_cell.length_c   1.000
_cell.angle_alpha   90.00
_cell.angle_beta   90.00
_cell.angle_gamma   90.00
#
_symmetry.space_group_name_H-M   'P 1'
#
loop_
_entity.id
_entity.type
_entity.pdbx_description
1 polymer ?
#
loop_
_entity_poly.entity_id
_entity_poly.type
_entity_poly.pdbx_seq_one_letter_code
_entity_poly.pdbx_strand_id
1 'polypeptide(L)'
;MNEVATHGAGVSLKQAEVKVRVGLVGCVSTKAPSAAQAKDLYTSTLFRGRRDWVEKTCDAWFILSAKYGLVLPTQVIDPYEVALTDAPIEFKHDWADHVTRQLRAVLGDLSHYDFEIHAGSAYRDFGLVQQLKAAGAHVLVPAEGLRVGSQLELYRINSSHEHTREDSMAVHPAHSTHTHHRSSYNEIGRRLLEVEGESVSLSMVDLEEIIGRFLPNSARAYREWWANTERSPQARGWLSAGWRVEAVDRERELVHFSRNPEGYVPKVGRRPKRHLSDAGVESGSSSEKIVKTGLYLENFRETKGCNYRWPKTVEHFSRCFSADLHIGSTVHQFKHAIGERYLFGELRVHSVTFLDGRPVVEGAGCDDFRISRSLVSFIRDGENSMLMSRDELPAFYKDFDVVFQSDEIVSPDSRSVLAVKIREDDVAHWALHAAIRKLLIMPTVSSAKVAIGIPNAETSGQKESSARVGSKRTSLSGRAKKLTADILVRFQGEIGEARLPGAGMLSSTAEGDQLVQDEPFAFLVGVICDGTEGSAMSWDVPLLLKERMGHLDPHRIRADYIALRKAMVSPEPLLPHVNDVSEAIAEAADRVVRIYGGDASRIWSNRPNPTQLMLRLERFAGIGKKKAQVATEILTRFLGVDFSNGVDVEAGFDNQVRRVFARVGLTESDQRDEVITAARRLYPTRPIVLDQSAWEVGRRWCTPSEPNCIDCILKSTCLRLATAGSA
;
A
#
# COMPACT_ATOMS: atom_id res chain seq x y z
N MET A 1 57.76 -51.60 -36.57
CA MET A 1 57.04 -51.93 -35.32
C MET A 1 56.70 -50.63 -34.61
N ASN A 2 55.67 -50.68 -33.77
CA ASN A 2 55.13 -49.67 -32.87
C ASN A 2 56.20 -49.06 -31.92
N GLU A 3 56.06 -47.90 -31.28
CA GLU A 3 55.08 -46.78 -31.39
C GLU A 3 55.61 -45.52 -30.66
N VAL A 4 54.91 -44.39 -30.88
CA VAL A 4 54.70 -43.23 -29.98
C VAL A 4 55.76 -42.89 -28.91
N ALA A 5 56.34 -41.68 -29.00
CA ALA A 5 57.07 -41.05 -27.91
C ALA A 5 56.11 -40.46 -26.85
N THR A 6 56.27 -40.84 -25.58
CA THR A 6 55.46 -40.34 -24.46
C THR A 6 56.09 -39.11 -23.80
N HIS A 7 55.53 -37.93 -24.07
CA HIS A 7 55.84 -36.73 -23.27
C HIS A 7 55.15 -36.82 -21.90
N GLY A 8 55.94 -36.89 -20.83
CA GLY A 8 55.46 -36.86 -19.45
C GLY A 8 54.99 -35.47 -19.03
N ALA A 9 53.83 -35.03 -19.54
CA ALA A 9 53.18 -33.81 -19.09
C ALA A 9 52.64 -34.01 -17.66
N GLY A 10 53.31 -33.41 -16.68
CA GLY A 10 52.89 -33.46 -15.28
C GLY A 10 51.56 -32.73 -15.08
N VAL A 11 50.45 -33.47 -15.09
CA VAL A 11 49.13 -32.93 -14.75
C VAL A 11 49.12 -32.55 -13.27
N SER A 12 49.34 -31.27 -12.99
CA SER A 12 49.07 -30.70 -11.68
C SER A 12 47.56 -30.81 -11.42
N LEU A 13 47.16 -31.83 -10.67
CA LEU A 13 45.83 -31.93 -10.09
C LEU A 13 45.68 -30.77 -9.10
N LYS A 14 45.13 -29.65 -9.57
CA LYS A 14 44.59 -28.63 -8.69
C LYS A 14 43.56 -29.31 -7.80
N GLN A 15 43.89 -29.49 -6.53
CA GLN A 15 42.91 -29.90 -5.52
C GLN A 15 41.78 -28.87 -5.56
N ALA A 16 40.56 -29.35 -5.81
CA ALA A 16 39.39 -28.51 -5.67
C ALA A 16 39.26 -28.14 -4.19
N GLU A 17 39.48 -26.87 -3.87
CA GLU A 17 39.41 -26.35 -2.51
C GLU A 17 37.98 -26.58 -1.99
N VAL A 18 37.84 -27.38 -0.92
CA VAL A 18 36.54 -27.78 -0.39
C VAL A 18 35.96 -26.61 0.40
N LYS A 19 35.20 -25.76 -0.31
CA LYS A 19 34.55 -24.59 0.26
C LYS A 19 33.45 -24.99 1.25
N VAL A 20 33.37 -24.24 2.35
CA VAL A 20 32.40 -24.47 3.43
C VAL A 20 31.05 -23.91 3.03
N ARG A 21 29.97 -24.69 3.18
CA ARG A 21 28.62 -24.29 2.74
C ARG A 21 27.88 -23.52 3.84
N VAL A 22 27.36 -22.34 3.49
CA VAL A 22 26.69 -21.43 4.41
C VAL A 22 25.27 -21.13 3.96
N GLY A 23 24.29 -21.61 4.73
CA GLY A 23 22.88 -21.38 4.46
C GLY A 23 22.41 -20.00 4.92
N LEU A 24 21.72 -19.26 4.05
CA LEU A 24 21.14 -17.94 4.37
C LEU A 24 19.61 -17.98 4.23
N VAL A 25 18.89 -18.08 5.35
CA VAL A 25 17.42 -18.24 5.37
C VAL A 25 16.74 -16.88 5.54
N GLY A 26 15.89 -16.50 4.59
CA GLY A 26 15.09 -15.27 4.68
C GLY A 26 14.00 -15.35 5.75
N CYS A 27 13.91 -14.34 6.62
CA CYS A 27 12.86 -14.23 7.63
C CYS A 27 11.46 -14.08 7.01
N VAL A 28 10.42 -14.31 7.82
CA VAL A 28 9.00 -14.26 7.41
C VAL A 28 8.16 -13.43 8.40
N SER A 29 6.97 -13.03 7.99
CA SER A 29 6.02 -12.27 8.82
C SER A 29 5.51 -13.07 10.02
N THR A 30 5.19 -14.35 9.86
CA THR A 30 4.66 -15.19 10.96
C THR A 30 5.76 -15.49 11.99
N LYS A 31 5.56 -15.00 13.22
CA LYS A 31 6.50 -15.13 14.34
C LYS A 31 5.82 -15.72 15.59
N ALA A 32 6.60 -16.15 16.57
CA ALA A 32 6.12 -16.48 17.91
C ALA A 32 5.71 -15.20 18.67
N PRO A 33 4.80 -15.29 19.67
CA PRO A 33 4.25 -14.11 20.36
C PRO A 33 5.19 -13.46 21.38
N SER A 34 6.39 -14.00 21.57
CA SER A 34 7.39 -13.56 22.56
C SER A 34 8.80 -13.77 22.01
N ALA A 35 9.79 -13.18 22.68
CA ALA A 35 11.20 -13.45 22.38
C ALA A 35 11.51 -14.96 22.37
N ALA A 36 12.29 -15.40 21.38
CA ALA A 36 12.70 -16.79 21.18
C ALA A 36 14.04 -16.85 20.45
N GLN A 37 14.70 -18.01 20.44
CA GLN A 37 15.84 -18.24 19.54
C GLN A 37 15.38 -18.01 18.10
N ALA A 38 16.15 -17.28 17.29
CA ALA A 38 15.72 -16.82 15.98
C ALA A 38 15.29 -17.97 15.05
N LYS A 39 15.89 -19.17 15.17
CA LYS A 39 15.49 -20.38 14.43
C LYS A 39 14.08 -20.89 14.75
N ASP A 40 13.57 -20.59 15.95
CA ASP A 40 12.27 -21.03 16.47
C ASP A 40 11.25 -19.88 16.47
N LEU A 41 11.72 -18.63 16.45
CA LEU A 41 10.87 -17.43 16.39
C LEU A 41 10.00 -17.40 15.13
N TYR A 42 10.52 -17.77 13.95
CA TYR A 42 9.76 -17.70 12.70
C TYR A 42 8.98 -18.98 12.47
N THR A 43 7.65 -18.89 12.45
CA THR A 43 6.77 -20.05 12.65
C THR A 43 6.16 -20.62 11.37
N SER A 44 6.30 -19.97 10.22
CA SER A 44 5.64 -20.39 8.97
C SER A 44 6.20 -21.69 8.38
N THR A 45 5.35 -22.43 7.65
CA THR A 45 5.74 -23.69 6.97
C THR A 45 6.89 -23.50 5.98
N LEU A 46 6.93 -22.36 5.29
CA LEU A 46 8.01 -22.02 4.36
C LEU A 46 9.33 -21.74 5.09
N PHE A 47 9.30 -21.10 6.26
CA PHE A 47 10.52 -20.91 7.05
C PHE A 47 11.04 -22.24 7.60
N ARG A 48 10.15 -23.07 8.17
CA ARG A 48 10.51 -24.40 8.67
C ARG A 48 11.16 -25.27 7.60
N GLY A 49 10.53 -25.43 6.43
CA GLY A 49 11.11 -26.21 5.33
C GLY A 49 12.47 -25.69 4.81
N ARG A 50 12.74 -24.38 4.92
CA ARG A 50 14.05 -23.79 4.60
C ARG A 50 15.09 -24.06 5.69
N ARG A 51 14.70 -23.96 6.97
CA ARG A 51 15.52 -24.31 8.12
C ARG A 51 15.90 -25.80 8.10
N ASP A 52 14.90 -26.67 7.94
CA ASP A 52 15.06 -28.14 7.88
C ASP A 52 15.94 -28.58 6.70
N TRP A 53 16.06 -27.75 5.66
CA TRP A 53 17.00 -27.92 4.55
C TRP A 53 18.42 -27.50 4.98
N VAL A 54 18.64 -26.24 5.38
CA VAL A 54 20.01 -25.77 5.69
C VAL A 54 20.63 -26.45 6.93
N GLU A 55 19.82 -26.89 7.90
CA GLU A 55 20.28 -27.73 9.03
C GLU A 55 20.75 -29.13 8.59
N LYS A 56 20.51 -29.54 7.33
CA LYS A 56 20.98 -30.79 6.72
C LYS A 56 21.98 -30.58 5.57
N THR A 57 21.91 -29.46 4.85
CA THR A 57 22.72 -29.20 3.64
C THR A 57 23.87 -28.21 3.83
N CYS A 58 23.94 -27.48 4.94
CA CYS A 58 24.97 -26.47 5.16
C CYS A 58 25.79 -26.77 6.43
N ASP A 59 27.07 -26.42 6.40
CA ASP A 59 28.00 -26.64 7.50
C ASP A 59 27.85 -25.55 8.58
N ALA A 60 27.33 -24.38 8.19
CA ALA A 60 26.81 -23.32 9.07
C ALA A 60 25.58 -22.65 8.42
N TRP A 61 24.73 -21.97 9.20
CA TRP A 61 23.64 -21.18 8.63
C TRP A 61 23.26 -19.97 9.48
N PHE A 62 22.64 -18.98 8.84
CA PHE A 62 22.21 -17.72 9.42
C PHE A 62 20.82 -17.32 8.92
N ILE A 63 20.17 -16.42 9.65
CA ILE A 63 18.88 -15.84 9.28
C ILE A 63 19.09 -14.42 8.77
N LEU A 64 18.54 -14.13 7.60
CA LEU A 64 18.46 -12.81 7.01
C LEU A 64 17.19 -12.12 7.55
N SER A 65 17.36 -11.34 8.62
CA SER A 65 16.33 -10.52 9.26
C SER A 65 16.22 -9.15 8.59
N ALA A 66 15.00 -8.73 8.26
CA ALA A 66 14.72 -7.40 7.74
C ALA A 66 15.03 -6.24 8.73
N LYS A 67 15.07 -6.52 10.04
CA LYS A 67 15.42 -5.52 11.08
C LYS A 67 16.88 -5.60 11.51
N TYR A 68 17.40 -6.81 11.72
CA TYR A 68 18.71 -7.02 12.37
C TYR A 68 19.84 -7.42 11.41
N GLY A 69 19.57 -7.52 10.11
CA GLY A 69 20.53 -8.03 9.12
C GLY A 69 20.78 -9.52 9.32
N LEU A 70 22.03 -9.89 9.59
CA LEU A 70 22.47 -11.25 9.85
C LEU A 70 22.22 -11.64 11.32
N VAL A 71 21.47 -12.71 11.54
CA VAL A 71 21.12 -13.22 12.89
C VAL A 71 21.56 -14.67 13.03
N LEU A 72 22.15 -15.02 14.18
CA LEU A 72 22.52 -16.40 14.51
C LEU A 72 21.27 -17.24 14.86
N PRO A 73 21.17 -18.51 14.44
CA PRO A 73 20.04 -19.39 14.75
C PRO A 73 19.66 -19.48 16.24
N THR A 74 20.66 -19.42 17.12
CA THR A 74 20.53 -19.52 18.59
C THR A 74 20.34 -18.18 19.30
N GLN A 75 20.49 -17.05 18.60
CA GLN A 75 20.34 -15.72 19.18
C GLN A 75 18.88 -15.47 19.55
N VAL A 76 18.62 -15.06 20.79
CA VAL A 76 17.29 -14.67 21.23
C VAL A 76 16.99 -13.26 20.71
N ILE A 77 15.87 -13.09 20.01
CA ILE A 77 15.37 -11.78 19.56
C ILE A 77 13.85 -11.70 19.76
N ASP A 78 13.34 -10.49 19.96
CA ASP A 78 11.91 -10.19 20.04
C ASP A 78 11.22 -10.28 18.67
N PRO A 79 9.90 -10.56 18.63
CA PRO A 79 9.10 -10.35 17.42
C PRO A 79 9.09 -8.87 17.02
N TYR A 80 9.12 -8.60 15.71
CA TYR A 80 9.20 -7.26 15.13
C TYR A 80 8.46 -7.19 13.80
N GLU A 81 7.85 -6.05 13.46
CA GLU A 81 7.20 -5.86 12.16
C GLU A 81 8.01 -4.94 11.24
N VAL A 82 8.99 -5.55 10.57
CA VAL A 82 9.81 -4.97 9.50
C VAL A 82 9.94 -6.00 8.39
N ALA A 83 9.84 -5.60 7.13
CA ALA A 83 9.96 -6.49 5.97
C ALA A 83 10.66 -5.81 4.79
N LEU A 84 11.62 -6.48 4.16
CA LEU A 84 12.31 -5.95 2.98
C LEU A 84 11.45 -5.97 1.71
N THR A 85 10.28 -6.61 1.72
CA THR A 85 9.42 -6.73 0.52
C THR A 85 9.10 -5.36 -0.06
N ASP A 86 8.62 -4.45 0.79
CA ASP A 86 8.08 -3.14 0.41
C ASP A 86 8.99 -1.97 0.80
N ALA A 87 10.13 -2.26 1.44
CA ALA A 87 11.15 -1.26 1.76
C ALA A 87 11.69 -0.54 0.50
N PRO A 88 12.23 0.69 0.62
CA PRO A 88 12.92 1.37 -0.48
C PRO A 88 14.09 0.57 -1.05
N ILE A 89 14.45 0.82 -2.32
CA ILE A 89 15.61 0.17 -2.95
C ILE A 89 16.92 0.61 -2.29
N GLU A 90 17.05 1.89 -1.87
CA GLU A 90 18.18 2.38 -1.04
C GLU A 90 18.34 1.50 0.20
N PHE A 91 17.30 1.41 1.04
CA PHE A 91 17.29 0.59 2.26
C PHE A 91 17.67 -0.89 2.02
N LYS A 92 17.30 -1.50 0.88
CA LYS A 92 17.69 -2.88 0.56
C LYS A 92 19.17 -3.01 0.19
N HIS A 93 19.76 -2.00 -0.45
CA HIS A 93 21.20 -1.92 -0.67
C HIS A 93 21.97 -1.66 0.64
N ASP A 94 21.51 -0.72 1.47
CA ASP A 94 22.11 -0.42 2.78
C ASP A 94 22.05 -1.64 3.72
N TRP A 95 20.93 -2.36 3.70
CA TRP A 95 20.75 -3.64 4.39
C TRP A 95 21.67 -4.73 3.82
N ALA A 96 21.88 -4.81 2.50
CA ALA A 96 22.82 -5.76 1.91
C ALA A 96 24.27 -5.44 2.30
N ASP A 97 24.67 -4.16 2.28
CA ASP A 97 25.99 -3.70 2.76
C ASP A 97 26.17 -3.96 4.26
N HIS A 98 25.11 -3.87 5.06
CA HIS A 98 25.11 -4.24 6.47
C HIS A 98 25.32 -5.75 6.65
N VAL A 99 24.55 -6.59 5.95
CA VAL A 99 24.67 -8.05 5.99
C VAL A 99 26.04 -8.53 5.49
N THR A 100 26.56 -7.98 4.40
CA THR A 100 27.90 -8.32 3.89
C THR A 100 29.00 -7.93 4.89
N ARG A 101 28.87 -6.81 5.60
CA ARG A 101 29.79 -6.45 6.70
C ARG A 101 29.68 -7.42 7.88
N GLN A 102 28.47 -7.80 8.28
CA GLN A 102 28.26 -8.80 9.35
C GLN A 102 28.84 -10.17 8.95
N LEU A 103 28.64 -10.62 7.71
CA LEU A 103 29.21 -11.87 7.20
C LEU A 103 30.74 -11.85 7.22
N ARG A 104 31.38 -10.75 6.77
CA ARG A 104 32.85 -10.59 6.88
C ARG A 104 33.34 -10.57 8.33
N ALA A 105 32.58 -9.97 9.25
CA ALA A 105 32.93 -9.93 10.67
C ALA A 105 32.82 -11.30 11.37
N VAL A 106 31.95 -12.21 10.88
CA VAL A 106 31.74 -13.54 11.47
C VAL A 106 32.55 -14.64 10.76
N LEU A 107 32.76 -14.54 9.45
CA LEU A 107 33.37 -15.58 8.61
C LEU A 107 34.77 -15.20 8.06
N GLY A 108 35.19 -13.94 8.19
CA GLY A 108 36.47 -13.47 7.64
C GLY A 108 36.42 -13.30 6.13
N ASP A 109 37.35 -13.94 5.40
CA ASP A 109 37.33 -13.90 3.94
C ASP A 109 36.22 -14.79 3.37
N LEU A 110 35.27 -14.17 2.68
CA LEU A 110 34.13 -14.83 2.07
C LEU A 110 34.53 -15.72 0.88
N SER A 111 35.74 -15.55 0.34
CA SER A 111 36.21 -16.31 -0.83
C SER A 111 36.21 -17.83 -0.63
N HIS A 112 36.41 -18.31 0.60
CA HIS A 112 36.44 -19.75 0.93
C HIS A 112 35.04 -20.39 1.11
N TYR A 113 33.95 -19.66 0.86
CA TYR A 113 32.59 -20.10 1.18
C TYR A 113 31.65 -20.25 -0.04
N ASP A 114 30.73 -21.20 0.08
CA ASP A 114 29.63 -21.47 -0.85
C ASP A 114 28.29 -21.11 -0.18
N PHE A 115 27.65 -20.02 -0.60
CA PHE A 115 26.41 -19.55 0.02
C PHE A 115 25.16 -20.14 -0.64
N GLU A 116 24.29 -20.78 0.15
CA GLU A 116 23.00 -21.34 -0.30
C GLU A 116 21.86 -20.44 0.22
N ILE A 117 21.22 -19.64 -0.66
CA ILE A 117 20.30 -18.57 -0.21
C ILE A 117 18.82 -18.97 -0.35
N HIS A 118 18.20 -19.22 0.81
CA HIS A 118 16.79 -19.59 1.00
C HIS A 118 15.94 -18.36 1.35
N ALA A 119 16.00 -17.33 0.51
CA ALA A 119 15.29 -16.06 0.74
C ALA A 119 14.53 -15.57 -0.51
N GLY A 120 13.59 -14.64 -0.30
CA GLY A 120 12.89 -13.95 -1.39
C GLY A 120 13.80 -12.94 -2.09
N SER A 121 13.42 -12.51 -3.30
CA SER A 121 14.16 -11.54 -4.12
C SER A 121 14.58 -10.28 -3.36
N ALA A 122 13.69 -9.76 -2.50
CA ALA A 122 13.92 -8.63 -1.60
C ALA A 122 15.17 -8.73 -0.70
N TYR A 123 15.66 -9.94 -0.42
CA TYR A 123 16.82 -10.20 0.46
C TYR A 123 18.09 -10.59 -0.31
N ARG A 124 18.04 -10.61 -1.65
CA ARG A 124 19.08 -11.20 -2.52
C ARG A 124 19.50 -10.28 -3.66
N ASP A 125 18.50 -9.81 -4.39
CA ASP A 125 18.65 -9.27 -5.74
C ASP A 125 19.02 -7.78 -5.72
N PHE A 126 19.06 -7.19 -4.51
CA PHE A 126 19.38 -5.79 -4.21
C PHE A 126 20.78 -5.64 -3.59
N GLY A 127 21.78 -6.27 -4.20
CA GLY A 127 23.19 -6.12 -3.83
C GLY A 127 23.83 -7.35 -3.17
N LEU A 128 23.14 -8.07 -2.26
CA LEU A 128 23.77 -9.15 -1.48
C LEU A 128 24.42 -10.23 -2.36
N VAL A 129 23.71 -10.76 -3.36
CA VAL A 129 24.26 -11.77 -4.28
C VAL A 129 25.45 -11.22 -5.09
N GLN A 130 25.44 -9.94 -5.47
CA GLN A 130 26.52 -9.29 -6.20
C GLN A 130 27.75 -9.11 -5.32
N GLN A 131 27.57 -8.70 -4.05
CA GLN A 131 28.65 -8.44 -3.10
C GLN A 131 29.35 -9.71 -2.64
N LEU A 132 28.60 -10.79 -2.42
CA LEU A 132 29.16 -12.12 -2.13
C LEU A 132 30.02 -12.62 -3.31
N LYS A 133 29.50 -12.55 -4.55
CA LYS A 133 30.26 -12.92 -5.76
C LYS A 133 31.48 -12.03 -5.98
N ALA A 134 31.38 -10.72 -5.72
CA ALA A 134 32.50 -9.79 -5.79
C ALA A 134 33.57 -10.03 -4.71
N ALA A 135 33.21 -10.70 -3.60
CA ALA A 135 34.14 -11.17 -2.58
C ALA A 135 34.71 -12.58 -2.87
N GLY A 136 34.54 -13.10 -4.10
CA GLY A 136 35.06 -14.42 -4.51
C GLY A 136 34.25 -15.63 -4.02
N ALA A 137 33.15 -15.40 -3.29
CA ALA A 137 32.28 -16.45 -2.80
C ALA A 137 31.43 -17.04 -3.94
N HIS A 138 31.14 -18.33 -3.87
CA HIS A 138 30.13 -18.93 -4.74
C HIS A 138 28.73 -18.73 -4.13
N VAL A 139 27.69 -18.61 -4.97
CA VAL A 139 26.32 -18.32 -4.50
C VAL A 139 25.30 -19.09 -5.32
N LEU A 140 24.52 -19.91 -4.63
CA LEU A 140 23.43 -20.73 -5.13
C LEU A 140 22.08 -20.24 -4.59
N VAL A 141 21.03 -20.35 -5.40
CA VAL A 141 19.65 -20.02 -5.00
C VAL A 141 18.73 -21.18 -5.42
N PRO A 142 18.63 -22.26 -4.62
CA PRO A 142 17.96 -23.51 -5.02
C PRO A 142 16.48 -23.35 -5.39
N ALA A 143 15.85 -22.28 -4.89
CA ALA A 143 14.44 -21.97 -5.07
C ALA A 143 14.19 -20.83 -6.07
N GLU A 144 15.16 -20.48 -6.91
CA GLU A 144 15.03 -19.43 -7.93
C GLU A 144 13.92 -19.74 -8.95
N GLY A 145 13.15 -18.72 -9.34
CA GLY A 145 11.99 -18.85 -10.23
C GLY A 145 10.77 -19.61 -9.67
N LEU A 146 10.94 -20.43 -8.62
CA LEU A 146 9.87 -21.26 -8.06
C LEU A 146 8.84 -20.44 -7.28
N ARG A 147 7.55 -20.67 -7.56
CA ARG A 147 6.43 -20.17 -6.74
C ARG A 147 6.42 -20.85 -5.38
N VAL A 148 5.88 -20.19 -4.34
CA VAL A 148 5.90 -20.67 -2.94
C VAL A 148 5.45 -22.13 -2.78
N GLY A 149 4.37 -22.55 -3.45
CA GLY A 149 3.92 -23.95 -3.42
C GLY A 149 4.93 -24.95 -3.99
N SER A 150 5.69 -24.56 -5.02
CA SER A 150 6.77 -25.37 -5.58
C SER A 150 8.03 -25.35 -4.71
N GLN A 151 8.29 -24.26 -3.98
CA GLN A 151 9.36 -24.22 -2.97
C GLN A 151 9.06 -25.18 -1.81
N LEU A 152 7.82 -25.18 -1.31
CA LEU A 152 7.38 -26.11 -0.27
C LEU A 152 7.53 -27.57 -0.72
N GLU A 153 7.20 -27.88 -1.97
CA GLU A 153 7.38 -29.23 -2.51
C GLU A 153 8.86 -29.62 -2.69
N LEU A 154 9.73 -28.71 -3.14
CA LEU A 154 11.18 -28.91 -3.19
C LEU A 154 11.74 -29.28 -1.80
N TYR A 155 11.39 -28.49 -0.78
CA TYR A 155 11.84 -28.74 0.59
C TYR A 155 11.24 -30.03 1.18
N ARG A 156 10.03 -30.42 0.76
CA ARG A 156 9.39 -31.68 1.15
C ARG A 156 10.07 -32.90 0.50
N ILE A 157 10.35 -32.86 -0.80
CA ILE A 157 11.00 -33.97 -1.53
C ILE A 157 12.38 -34.30 -0.93
N ASN A 158 13.20 -33.29 -0.66
CA ASN A 158 14.53 -33.49 -0.06
C ASN A 158 14.48 -33.86 1.43
N SER A 159 13.31 -33.77 2.09
CA SER A 159 13.11 -34.33 3.42
C SER A 159 12.91 -35.86 3.43
N SER A 160 12.73 -36.47 2.26
CA SER A 160 12.36 -37.88 2.08
C SER A 160 13.22 -38.67 1.09
N HIS A 161 14.34 -38.12 0.60
CA HIS A 161 15.19 -38.76 -0.43
C HIS A 161 16.67 -38.92 -0.01
N GLU A 162 16.93 -39.80 0.95
CA GLU A 162 18.07 -40.69 0.79
C GLU A 162 17.72 -41.75 -0.26
N HIS A 163 17.98 -41.49 -1.56
CA HIS A 163 18.46 -42.46 -2.56
C HIS A 163 18.53 -41.87 -3.98
N THR A 164 19.58 -42.27 -4.70
CA THR A 164 19.80 -42.16 -6.16
C THR A 164 19.92 -40.76 -6.80
N ARG A 165 20.84 -40.65 -7.78
CA ARG A 165 21.09 -39.49 -8.65
C ARG A 165 20.66 -39.82 -10.10
N GLU A 166 20.76 -38.82 -10.99
CA GLU A 166 20.53 -38.89 -12.45
C GLU A 166 19.02 -39.03 -12.80
N ASP A 167 18.45 -38.40 -13.85
CA ASP A 167 19.03 -37.91 -15.12
C ASP A 167 18.15 -36.81 -15.82
N SER A 168 18.69 -36.08 -16.83
CA SER A 168 18.02 -35.20 -17.84
C SER A 168 17.29 -33.90 -17.33
N MET A 169 17.23 -32.70 -17.98
CA MET A 169 17.28 -32.17 -19.38
C MET A 169 16.04 -32.43 -20.25
N ALA A 170 15.36 -31.46 -20.92
CA ALA A 170 15.44 -29.97 -21.00
C ALA A 170 13.99 -29.36 -21.10
N VAL A 171 13.53 -28.32 -21.84
CA VAL A 171 13.91 -27.47 -23.01
C VAL A 171 13.23 -26.06 -22.87
N HIS A 172 13.61 -25.07 -23.70
CA HIS A 172 13.08 -23.68 -23.78
C HIS A 172 11.86 -23.50 -24.78
N PRO A 173 11.54 -22.29 -25.33
CA PRO A 173 10.85 -21.13 -24.73
C PRO A 173 9.61 -20.64 -25.58
N ALA A 174 8.99 -19.48 -25.25
CA ALA A 174 8.86 -18.31 -26.18
C ALA A 174 7.64 -17.35 -25.95
N HIS A 175 7.96 -16.04 -25.91
CA HIS A 175 7.24 -14.86 -26.43
C HIS A 175 5.81 -14.42 -26.02
N SER A 176 5.61 -13.11 -26.22
CA SER A 176 4.45 -12.27 -25.88
C SER A 176 3.96 -11.47 -27.10
N THR A 177 2.72 -10.96 -27.04
CA THR A 177 2.23 -9.85 -27.88
C THR A 177 1.29 -8.92 -27.09
N HIS A 178 1.25 -7.63 -27.46
CA HIS A 178 0.35 -6.59 -26.91
C HIS A 178 -0.96 -6.51 -27.73
N THR A 179 -2.05 -5.81 -27.37
CA THR A 179 -2.26 -4.33 -27.34
C THR A 179 -3.70 -4.03 -26.88
N HIS A 180 -4.12 -2.90 -26.27
CA HIS A 180 -3.45 -1.70 -25.72
C HIS A 180 -4.51 -0.83 -24.97
N HIS A 181 -4.09 -0.02 -24.00
CA HIS A 181 -4.89 1.09 -23.44
C HIS A 181 -4.09 2.41 -23.40
N ARG A 182 -4.74 3.57 -23.25
CA ARG A 182 -4.07 4.90 -23.24
C ARG A 182 -3.24 5.10 -21.97
N SER A 183 -2.04 5.68 -22.08
CA SER A 183 -1.10 5.86 -20.97
C SER A 183 -1.02 7.31 -20.46
N SER A 184 -0.65 7.49 -19.19
CA SER A 184 -0.44 8.81 -18.56
C SER A 184 0.74 9.59 -19.17
N TYR A 185 1.66 8.91 -19.85
CA TYR A 185 2.89 9.51 -20.38
C TYR A 185 2.65 10.43 -21.59
N ASN A 186 1.41 10.50 -22.10
CA ASN A 186 1.00 11.51 -23.08
C ASN A 186 1.16 12.94 -22.54
N GLU A 187 1.09 13.14 -21.22
CA GLU A 187 1.27 14.48 -20.60
C GLU A 187 2.71 14.98 -20.70
N ILE A 188 3.71 14.07 -20.71
CA ILE A 188 5.10 14.40 -21.03
C ILE A 188 5.18 14.92 -22.48
N GLY A 189 4.46 14.28 -23.41
CA GLY A 189 4.33 14.74 -24.79
C GLY A 189 3.71 16.14 -24.89
N ARG A 190 2.61 16.40 -24.16
CA ARG A 190 1.97 17.73 -24.09
C ARG A 190 2.95 18.78 -23.57
N ARG A 191 3.62 18.54 -22.44
CA ARG A 191 4.56 19.49 -21.83
C ARG A 191 5.76 19.80 -22.74
N LEU A 192 6.24 18.81 -23.50
CA LEU A 192 7.33 19.01 -24.46
C LEU A 192 6.91 19.81 -25.71
N LEU A 193 5.62 19.86 -26.07
CA LEU A 193 5.15 20.76 -27.15
C LEU A 193 5.24 22.24 -26.77
N GLU A 194 5.21 22.56 -25.48
CA GLU A 194 5.29 23.93 -24.94
C GLU A 194 6.75 24.46 -24.83
N VAL A 195 7.74 23.65 -25.22
CA VAL A 195 9.17 23.98 -25.07
C VAL A 195 9.71 24.71 -26.30
N GLU A 196 9.98 26.00 -26.15
CA GLU A 196 10.70 26.84 -27.11
C GLU A 196 12.21 26.53 -27.09
N GLY A 197 12.63 25.51 -27.84
CA GLY A 197 14.03 25.09 -27.96
C GLY A 197 14.17 23.76 -28.70
N GLU A 198 15.41 23.37 -29.05
CA GLU A 198 15.71 22.08 -29.71
C GLU A 198 16.02 20.95 -28.73
N SER A 199 16.38 21.28 -27.48
CA SER A 199 16.62 20.34 -26.38
C SER A 199 16.12 20.90 -25.05
N VAL A 200 15.86 20.00 -24.09
CA VAL A 200 15.45 20.34 -22.72
C VAL A 200 15.89 19.24 -21.75
N SER A 201 16.19 19.61 -20.51
CA SER A 201 16.50 18.67 -19.44
C SER A 201 15.41 18.75 -18.38
N LEU A 202 14.84 17.61 -17.99
CA LEU A 202 13.83 17.49 -16.95
C LEU A 202 14.31 16.48 -15.91
N SER A 203 14.15 16.77 -14.63
CA SER A 203 14.44 15.79 -13.58
C SER A 203 13.38 14.71 -13.52
N MET A 204 13.70 13.58 -12.89
CA MET A 204 12.72 12.55 -12.57
C MET A 204 11.58 13.10 -11.72
N VAL A 205 11.82 14.13 -10.90
CA VAL A 205 10.79 14.81 -10.11
C VAL A 205 9.87 15.65 -11.00
N ASP A 206 10.42 16.45 -11.92
CA ASP A 206 9.61 17.22 -12.89
C ASP A 206 8.71 16.27 -13.72
N LEU A 207 9.26 15.13 -14.13
CA LEU A 207 8.54 14.11 -14.90
C LEU A 207 7.47 13.37 -14.07
N GLU A 208 7.66 13.22 -12.75
CA GLU A 208 6.66 12.71 -11.81
C GLU A 208 5.53 13.71 -11.56
N GLU A 209 5.86 14.99 -11.45
CA GLU A 209 4.88 16.08 -11.34
C GLU A 209 4.03 16.20 -12.61
N ILE A 210 4.64 16.12 -13.81
CA ILE A 210 3.94 16.14 -15.10
C ILE A 210 2.94 14.97 -15.27
N ILE A 211 3.23 13.78 -14.73
CA ILE A 211 2.32 12.62 -14.79
C ILE A 211 1.42 12.45 -13.56
N GLY A 212 1.56 13.33 -12.55
CA GLY A 212 0.77 13.32 -11.31
C GLY A 212 1.02 12.11 -10.39
N ARG A 213 2.15 11.40 -10.54
CA ARG A 213 2.49 10.20 -9.75
C ARG A 213 3.97 9.82 -9.87
N PHE A 214 4.47 9.03 -8.92
CA PHE A 214 5.81 8.46 -8.98
C PHE A 214 6.02 7.63 -10.25
N LEU A 215 7.22 7.74 -10.83
CA LEU A 215 7.69 6.90 -11.91
C LEU A 215 7.94 5.49 -11.36
N PRO A 216 7.63 4.42 -12.12
CA PRO A 216 7.94 3.08 -11.68
C PRO A 216 9.45 2.91 -11.49
N ASN A 217 9.88 2.13 -10.50
CA ASN A 217 11.31 1.90 -10.21
C ASN A 217 12.13 1.47 -11.45
N SER A 218 11.50 0.86 -12.45
CA SER A 218 12.13 0.52 -13.72
C SER A 218 12.62 1.73 -14.53
N ALA A 219 12.02 2.90 -14.39
CA ALA A 219 12.50 4.15 -14.99
C ALA A 219 13.80 4.67 -14.37
N ARG A 220 14.04 4.37 -13.09
CA ARG A 220 15.26 4.75 -12.35
C ARG A 220 16.33 3.64 -12.40
N ALA A 221 15.91 2.39 -12.53
CA ALA A 221 16.79 1.21 -12.60
C ALA A 221 17.34 0.91 -14.00
N TYR A 222 16.55 1.09 -15.07
CA TYR A 222 16.88 0.59 -16.42
C TYR A 222 16.89 1.72 -17.46
N ARG A 223 18.01 1.88 -18.18
CA ARG A 223 18.11 2.85 -19.29
C ARG A 223 17.17 2.49 -20.44
N GLU A 224 16.91 1.21 -20.60
CA GLU A 224 16.01 0.57 -21.55
C GLU A 224 14.56 1.06 -21.40
N TRP A 225 14.16 1.53 -20.21
CA TRP A 225 12.84 2.12 -19.99
C TRP A 225 12.65 3.42 -20.79
N TRP A 226 13.73 4.18 -21.00
CA TRP A 226 13.74 5.42 -21.77
C TRP A 226 14.05 5.20 -23.26
N ALA A 227 14.14 3.94 -23.72
CA ALA A 227 14.38 3.64 -25.12
C ALA A 227 13.26 4.18 -26.01
N ASN A 228 13.63 4.90 -27.07
CA ASN A 228 12.74 5.51 -28.04
C ASN A 228 12.06 4.46 -28.94
N THR A 229 11.10 3.71 -28.40
CA THR A 229 10.38 2.65 -29.15
C THR A 229 8.86 2.86 -29.08
N GLU A 230 8.17 2.74 -30.21
CA GLU A 230 6.70 2.84 -30.26
C GLU A 230 5.98 1.73 -29.48
N ARG A 231 6.65 0.61 -29.21
CA ARG A 231 6.09 -0.50 -28.44
C ARG A 231 5.85 -0.06 -26.99
N SER A 232 6.82 0.66 -26.42
CA SER A 232 6.78 1.20 -25.06
C SER A 232 5.65 2.23 -24.85
N PRO A 233 4.69 2.00 -23.93
CA PRO A 233 3.59 2.95 -23.66
C PRO A 233 4.02 4.33 -23.16
N GLN A 234 5.24 4.46 -22.63
CA GLN A 234 5.83 5.72 -22.22
C GLN A 234 6.41 6.51 -23.41
N ALA A 235 7.22 5.87 -24.25
CA ALA A 235 7.96 6.55 -25.31
C ALA A 235 7.06 7.09 -26.43
N ARG A 236 5.88 6.50 -26.63
CA ARG A 236 4.83 7.06 -27.50
C ARG A 236 4.42 8.49 -27.12
N GLY A 237 4.55 8.89 -25.85
CA GLY A 237 4.25 10.24 -25.38
C GLY A 237 5.15 11.29 -26.03
N TRP A 238 6.47 11.19 -25.81
CA TRP A 238 7.42 12.15 -26.38
C TRP A 238 7.62 11.98 -27.90
N LEU A 239 7.63 10.75 -28.41
CA LEU A 239 7.79 10.50 -29.86
C LEU A 239 6.65 11.08 -30.70
N SER A 240 5.40 11.01 -30.22
CA SER A 240 4.26 11.62 -30.94
C SER A 240 4.23 13.15 -30.86
N ALA A 241 4.96 13.74 -29.90
CA ALA A 241 5.21 15.18 -29.81
C ALA A 241 6.40 15.65 -30.67
N GLY A 242 7.09 14.75 -31.38
CA GLY A 242 8.28 15.06 -32.18
C GLY A 242 9.58 15.16 -31.37
N TRP A 243 9.61 14.61 -30.15
CA TRP A 243 10.78 14.59 -29.26
C TRP A 243 11.31 13.18 -29.04
N ARG A 244 12.58 13.06 -28.67
CA ARG A 244 13.26 11.81 -28.30
C ARG A 244 14.03 12.01 -26.99
N VAL A 245 14.25 10.94 -26.22
CA VAL A 245 15.25 10.95 -25.15
C VAL A 245 16.63 10.78 -25.78
N GLU A 246 17.57 11.62 -25.38
CA GLU A 246 18.96 11.58 -25.86
C GLU A 246 19.89 10.96 -24.81
N ALA A 247 19.79 11.39 -23.57
CA ALA A 247 20.59 10.91 -22.45
C ALA A 247 19.78 10.87 -21.13
N VAL A 248 20.26 10.07 -20.17
CA VAL A 248 19.71 9.97 -18.82
C VAL A 248 20.88 9.94 -17.84
N ASP A 249 20.97 10.94 -16.98
CA ASP A 249 21.85 10.97 -15.82
C ASP A 249 21.12 10.30 -14.65
N ARG A 250 21.67 9.18 -14.17
CA ARG A 250 21.08 8.38 -13.09
C ARG A 250 21.59 8.76 -11.69
N GLU A 251 22.64 9.57 -11.59
CA GLU A 251 23.18 10.05 -10.31
C GLU A 251 22.52 11.38 -9.90
N ARG A 252 22.21 12.22 -10.90
CA ARG A 252 21.50 13.52 -10.71
C ARG A 252 20.00 13.43 -11.01
N GLU A 253 19.52 12.26 -11.41
CA GLU A 253 18.12 12.00 -11.76
C GLU A 253 17.58 12.95 -12.85
N LEU A 254 18.34 13.14 -13.94
CA LEU A 254 17.98 14.02 -15.07
C LEU A 254 17.76 13.22 -16.36
N VAL A 255 16.79 13.63 -17.17
CA VAL A 255 16.50 13.11 -18.50
C VAL A 255 16.62 14.25 -19.52
N HIS A 256 17.45 14.04 -20.53
CA HIS A 256 17.68 15.00 -21.60
C HIS A 256 16.86 14.60 -22.83
N PHE A 257 16.00 15.50 -23.29
CA PHE A 257 15.19 15.34 -24.50
C PHE A 257 15.72 16.26 -25.61
N SER A 258 15.61 15.82 -26.87
CA SER A 258 15.86 16.64 -28.05
C SER A 258 14.78 16.43 -29.12
N ARG A 259 14.63 17.37 -30.04
CA ARG A 259 13.72 17.24 -31.19
C ARG A 259 14.19 16.13 -32.12
N ASN A 260 13.25 15.38 -32.69
CA ASN A 260 13.54 14.26 -33.59
C ASN A 260 13.62 14.74 -35.06
N PRO A 261 14.80 14.74 -35.71
CA PRO A 261 14.97 15.36 -37.03
C PRO A 261 14.39 14.55 -38.20
N GLU A 262 14.05 13.27 -38.01
CA GLU A 262 13.67 12.37 -39.12
C GLU A 262 12.19 12.45 -39.55
N GLY A 263 11.32 13.04 -38.71
CA GLY A 263 9.89 13.21 -38.99
C GLY A 263 9.04 11.93 -38.83
N TYR A 264 7.78 12.09 -38.40
CA TYR A 264 6.89 10.97 -38.09
C TYR A 264 5.81 10.74 -39.17
N VAL A 265 5.68 9.49 -39.66
CA VAL A 265 4.67 9.09 -40.64
C VAL A 265 4.01 7.75 -40.24
N PRO A 266 2.74 7.73 -39.78
CA PRO A 266 2.08 6.51 -39.31
C PRO A 266 1.59 5.61 -40.47
N LYS A 267 1.73 4.28 -40.31
CA LYS A 267 1.19 3.26 -41.22
C LYS A 267 -0.04 2.57 -40.61
N VAL A 268 -1.14 2.47 -41.36
CA VAL A 268 -2.44 1.95 -40.88
C VAL A 268 -2.75 0.58 -41.48
N GLY A 269 -3.14 -0.39 -40.62
CA GLY A 269 -3.60 -1.72 -41.02
C GLY A 269 -5.08 -1.78 -41.39
N ARG A 270 -5.45 -2.68 -42.32
CA ARG A 270 -6.84 -2.82 -42.85
C ARG A 270 -7.73 -3.73 -41.98
N ARG A 271 -9.03 -3.44 -41.93
CA ARG A 271 -10.10 -4.34 -41.42
C ARG A 271 -10.88 -5.01 -42.58
N PRO A 272 -11.41 -6.25 -42.41
CA PRO A 272 -12.42 -6.85 -43.30
C PRO A 272 -13.84 -6.28 -43.09
N LYS A 273 -14.80 -6.71 -43.93
CA LYS A 273 -16.24 -6.33 -43.92
C LYS A 273 -17.16 -7.58 -43.93
N ARG A 274 -18.49 -7.34 -43.78
CA ARG A 274 -19.68 -8.23 -43.90
C ARG A 274 -20.18 -8.82 -42.57
N HIS A 275 -21.48 -9.05 -42.34
CA HIS A 275 -22.72 -8.63 -43.05
C HIS A 275 -23.90 -8.58 -42.05
N LEU A 276 -25.07 -8.09 -42.47
CA LEU A 276 -26.32 -8.02 -41.70
C LEU A 276 -27.41 -8.89 -42.36
N SER A 277 -28.34 -9.44 -41.56
CA SER A 277 -29.61 -10.01 -42.02
C SER A 277 -30.65 -10.12 -40.88
N ASP A 278 -31.89 -9.75 -41.21
CA ASP A 278 -33.17 -9.87 -40.46
C ASP A 278 -33.63 -11.35 -40.26
N ALA A 279 -34.69 -11.72 -39.49
CA ALA A 279 -35.51 -11.12 -38.42
C ALA A 279 -36.40 -12.24 -37.78
N GLY A 280 -37.22 -11.94 -36.75
CA GLY A 280 -38.24 -12.86 -36.21
C GLY A 280 -39.03 -12.30 -35.00
N VAL A 281 -40.33 -12.60 -34.88
CA VAL A 281 -41.29 -12.07 -33.87
C VAL A 281 -42.32 -13.15 -33.48
N GLU A 282 -43.01 -12.96 -32.32
CA GLU A 282 -44.22 -13.65 -31.77
C GLU A 282 -44.00 -14.55 -30.54
N SER A 283 -45.01 -14.85 -29.68
CA SER A 283 -46.07 -14.02 -29.05
C SER A 283 -46.72 -14.75 -27.84
N GLY A 284 -47.29 -14.01 -26.86
CA GLY A 284 -48.05 -14.57 -25.71
C GLY A 284 -47.20 -15.17 -24.54
N SER A 285 -47.70 -15.37 -23.31
CA SER A 285 -48.97 -14.91 -22.67
C SER A 285 -48.86 -14.85 -21.13
N SER A 286 -49.11 -13.66 -20.57
CA SER A 286 -49.69 -13.36 -19.23
C SER A 286 -49.23 -14.08 -17.93
N SER A 287 -48.32 -13.40 -17.20
CA SER A 287 -48.36 -13.24 -15.74
C SER A 287 -47.85 -11.83 -15.37
N GLU A 288 -47.92 -11.40 -14.11
CA GLU A 288 -47.87 -9.97 -13.73
C GLU A 288 -46.50 -9.29 -13.98
N LYS A 289 -46.54 -8.16 -14.69
CA LYS A 289 -45.35 -7.47 -15.23
C LYS A 289 -44.87 -6.31 -14.35
N ILE A 290 -43.71 -6.47 -13.71
CA ILE A 290 -42.85 -5.33 -13.33
C ILE A 290 -41.70 -5.21 -14.36
N VAL A 291 -42.05 -4.79 -15.58
CA VAL A 291 -41.07 -4.62 -16.67
C VAL A 291 -40.40 -3.25 -16.55
N LYS A 292 -39.14 -3.22 -16.10
CA LYS A 292 -38.25 -2.06 -16.32
C LYS A 292 -36.73 -2.34 -16.34
N THR A 293 -36.27 -3.44 -15.75
CA THR A 293 -34.82 -3.77 -15.64
C THR A 293 -34.40 -5.03 -16.40
N GLY A 294 -35.33 -5.93 -16.72
CA GLY A 294 -35.03 -7.19 -17.42
C GLY A 294 -34.20 -8.19 -16.60
N LEU A 295 -34.11 -8.00 -15.28
CA LEU A 295 -33.43 -8.90 -14.35
C LEU A 295 -34.29 -9.12 -13.12
N TYR A 296 -34.54 -10.39 -12.77
CA TYR A 296 -35.29 -10.82 -11.59
C TYR A 296 -34.99 -12.28 -11.22
N LEU A 297 -35.44 -12.70 -10.04
CA LEU A 297 -35.30 -14.07 -9.51
C LEU A 297 -36.67 -14.74 -9.38
N GLU A 298 -36.81 -15.95 -9.92
CA GLU A 298 -37.93 -16.87 -9.70
C GLU A 298 -37.51 -18.09 -8.87
N ASN A 299 -38.47 -18.86 -8.36
CA ASN A 299 -38.25 -20.17 -7.70
C ASN A 299 -37.24 -20.19 -6.52
N PHE A 300 -37.07 -19.05 -5.83
CA PHE A 300 -36.11 -18.86 -4.74
C PHE A 300 -36.26 -19.86 -3.58
N ARG A 301 -35.14 -20.41 -3.11
CA ARG A 301 -35.05 -21.34 -1.96
C ARG A 301 -33.74 -21.13 -1.19
N GLU A 302 -33.78 -21.26 0.14
CA GLU A 302 -32.59 -21.41 1.00
C GLU A 302 -32.47 -22.87 1.49
N THR A 303 -31.24 -23.39 1.57
CA THR A 303 -30.90 -24.67 2.20
C THR A 303 -29.82 -24.49 3.26
N LYS A 304 -29.89 -25.28 4.33
CA LYS A 304 -28.86 -25.37 5.38
C LYS A 304 -27.64 -26.16 4.88
N GLY A 305 -26.95 -25.54 3.93
CA GLY A 305 -25.72 -26.00 3.31
C GLY A 305 -25.91 -26.67 1.95
N CYS A 306 -24.79 -26.78 1.23
CA CYS A 306 -24.64 -27.52 -0.01
C CYS A 306 -23.15 -27.74 -0.34
N ASN A 307 -22.86 -28.65 -1.28
CA ASN A 307 -21.49 -29.00 -1.65
C ASN A 307 -21.17 -28.54 -3.08
N TYR A 308 -19.92 -28.16 -3.35
CA TYR A 308 -19.39 -27.98 -4.71
C TYR A 308 -18.12 -28.81 -4.92
N ARG A 309 -17.96 -29.43 -6.10
CA ARG A 309 -16.77 -30.20 -6.44
C ARG A 309 -15.86 -29.40 -7.36
N TRP A 310 -14.76 -28.90 -6.79
CA TRP A 310 -13.65 -28.34 -7.54
C TRP A 310 -12.79 -29.44 -8.16
N PRO A 311 -11.90 -29.14 -9.13
CA PRO A 311 -11.03 -30.14 -9.77
C PRO A 311 -10.07 -30.89 -8.82
N LYS A 312 -9.87 -30.42 -7.58
CA LYS A 312 -8.95 -31.02 -6.60
C LYS A 312 -9.57 -31.27 -5.21
N THR A 313 -10.79 -30.82 -4.94
CA THR A 313 -11.41 -30.93 -3.60
C THR A 313 -12.94 -30.80 -3.69
N VAL A 314 -13.64 -31.21 -2.63
CA VAL A 314 -15.05 -30.85 -2.40
C VAL A 314 -15.08 -29.77 -1.33
N GLU A 315 -15.77 -28.66 -1.60
CA GLU A 315 -16.01 -27.58 -0.65
C GLU A 315 -17.43 -27.69 -0.11
N HIS A 316 -17.57 -27.48 1.20
CA HIS A 316 -18.81 -27.60 1.95
C HIS A 316 -19.23 -26.21 2.44
N PHE A 317 -20.38 -25.74 1.94
CA PHE A 317 -20.96 -24.47 2.31
C PHE A 317 -22.04 -24.69 3.39
N SER A 318 -22.13 -23.79 4.36
CA SER A 318 -23.03 -23.89 5.54
C SER A 318 -24.43 -23.33 5.27
N ARG A 319 -24.56 -22.40 4.31
CA ARG A 319 -25.85 -21.89 3.80
C ARG A 319 -25.77 -21.78 2.28
N CYS A 320 -26.85 -22.12 1.58
CA CYS A 320 -26.95 -21.92 0.13
C CYS A 320 -28.33 -21.41 -0.27
N PHE A 321 -28.36 -20.45 -1.18
CA PHE A 321 -29.56 -19.98 -1.87
C PHE A 321 -29.54 -20.47 -3.31
N SER A 322 -30.72 -20.75 -3.87
CA SER A 322 -30.89 -21.11 -5.29
C SER A 322 -32.16 -20.49 -5.86
N ALA A 323 -32.10 -20.04 -7.10
CA ALA A 323 -33.19 -19.41 -7.82
C ALA A 323 -32.98 -19.54 -9.33
N ASP A 324 -34.01 -19.29 -10.12
CA ASP A 324 -33.88 -19.06 -11.56
C ASP A 324 -33.66 -17.56 -11.79
N LEU A 325 -32.50 -17.19 -12.34
CA LEU A 325 -32.13 -15.80 -12.63
C LEU A 325 -32.41 -15.48 -14.08
N HIS A 326 -33.36 -14.58 -14.30
CA HIS A 326 -33.74 -14.11 -15.62
C HIS A 326 -32.84 -12.93 -16.00
N ILE A 327 -32.26 -12.96 -17.21
CA ILE A 327 -31.45 -11.90 -17.80
C ILE A 327 -31.95 -11.67 -19.24
N GLY A 328 -32.78 -10.63 -19.41
CA GLY A 328 -33.52 -10.40 -20.65
C GLY A 328 -34.48 -11.55 -20.93
N SER A 329 -34.29 -12.23 -22.06
CA SER A 329 -35.02 -13.46 -22.44
C SER A 329 -34.33 -14.76 -22.03
N THR A 330 -33.20 -14.69 -21.30
CA THR A 330 -32.39 -15.86 -20.94
C THR A 330 -32.64 -16.22 -19.47
N VAL A 331 -32.77 -17.51 -19.16
CA VAL A 331 -32.89 -17.99 -17.77
C VAL A 331 -31.63 -18.75 -17.39
N HIS A 332 -31.12 -18.52 -16.18
CA HIS A 332 -29.91 -19.12 -15.66
C HIS A 332 -30.13 -19.73 -14.28
N GLN A 333 -29.57 -20.92 -14.05
CA GLN A 333 -29.61 -21.53 -12.72
C GLN A 333 -28.65 -20.79 -11.80
N PHE A 334 -29.20 -19.96 -10.92
CA PHE A 334 -28.45 -19.19 -9.94
C PHE A 334 -28.31 -19.97 -8.63
N LYS A 335 -27.12 -19.89 -8.04
CA LYS A 335 -26.86 -20.29 -6.65
C LYS A 335 -25.89 -19.32 -5.99
N HIS A 336 -26.15 -18.94 -4.75
CA HIS A 336 -25.19 -18.27 -3.89
C HIS A 336 -24.92 -19.16 -2.68
N ALA A 337 -23.66 -19.49 -2.41
CA ALA A 337 -23.28 -20.41 -1.33
C ALA A 337 -22.29 -19.73 -0.39
N ILE A 338 -22.51 -19.85 0.92
CA ILE A 338 -21.72 -19.21 1.98
C ILE A 338 -21.08 -20.30 2.84
N GLY A 339 -19.78 -20.15 3.12
CA GLY A 339 -18.99 -21.06 3.94
C GLY A 339 -17.84 -20.30 4.62
N GLU A 340 -16.82 -21.03 5.06
CA GLU A 340 -15.63 -20.46 5.69
C GLU A 340 -14.36 -20.92 4.98
N ARG A 341 -13.42 -20.00 4.75
CA ARG A 341 -12.20 -20.25 3.97
C ARG A 341 -11.05 -19.41 4.49
N TYR A 342 -9.83 -19.95 4.45
CA TYR A 342 -8.63 -19.15 4.68
C TYR A 342 -8.40 -18.22 3.49
N LEU A 343 -8.54 -16.92 3.71
CA LEU A 343 -8.40 -15.83 2.74
C LEU A 343 -7.72 -14.65 3.42
N PHE A 344 -6.85 -13.93 2.69
CA PHE A 344 -6.16 -12.74 3.22
C PHE A 344 -5.43 -12.99 4.56
N GLY A 345 -4.90 -14.20 4.75
CA GLY A 345 -4.15 -14.62 5.95
C GLY A 345 -4.98 -15.27 7.06
N GLU A 346 -6.32 -15.20 7.03
CA GLU A 346 -7.19 -15.61 8.15
C GLU A 346 -8.38 -16.47 7.72
N LEU A 347 -8.99 -17.20 8.66
CA LEU A 347 -10.25 -17.90 8.42
C LEU A 347 -11.40 -16.87 8.39
N ARG A 348 -12.02 -16.72 7.22
CA ARG A 348 -13.07 -15.72 6.97
C ARG A 348 -14.31 -16.39 6.37
N VAL A 349 -15.47 -15.76 6.56
CA VAL A 349 -16.65 -16.13 5.78
C VAL A 349 -16.37 -15.82 4.31
N HIS A 350 -16.68 -16.78 3.44
CA HIS A 350 -16.47 -16.71 2.00
C HIS A 350 -17.75 -17.10 1.30
N SER A 351 -18.04 -16.45 0.18
CA SER A 351 -19.22 -16.76 -0.63
C SER A 351 -18.86 -17.00 -2.08
N VAL A 352 -19.43 -18.03 -2.69
CA VAL A 352 -19.31 -18.31 -4.13
C VAL A 352 -20.68 -18.19 -4.78
N THR A 353 -20.79 -17.35 -5.81
CA THR A 353 -21.99 -17.22 -6.62
C THR A 353 -21.80 -17.92 -7.96
N PHE A 354 -22.70 -18.83 -8.28
CA PHE A 354 -22.69 -19.69 -9.45
C PHE A 354 -23.83 -19.31 -10.40
N LEU A 355 -23.55 -19.36 -11.70
CA LEU A 355 -24.56 -19.38 -12.77
C LEU A 355 -24.34 -20.61 -13.64
N ASP A 356 -25.41 -21.34 -13.94
CA ASP A 356 -25.39 -22.57 -14.76
C ASP A 356 -24.36 -23.61 -14.25
N GLY A 357 -24.24 -23.72 -12.91
CA GLY A 357 -23.30 -24.62 -12.23
C GLY A 357 -21.82 -24.18 -12.22
N ARG A 358 -21.48 -23.02 -12.78
CA ARG A 358 -20.11 -22.48 -12.83
C ARG A 358 -19.96 -21.29 -11.87
N PRO A 359 -18.86 -21.17 -11.11
CA PRO A 359 -18.61 -19.98 -10.29
C PRO A 359 -18.38 -18.75 -11.18
N VAL A 360 -18.92 -17.60 -10.79
CA VAL A 360 -18.90 -16.35 -11.56
C VAL A 360 -18.34 -15.17 -10.75
N VAL A 361 -18.75 -15.04 -9.48
CA VAL A 361 -18.19 -14.06 -8.52
C VAL A 361 -17.97 -14.70 -7.16
N GLU A 362 -16.93 -14.25 -6.47
CA GLU A 362 -16.53 -14.72 -5.14
C GLU A 362 -16.35 -13.53 -4.19
N GLY A 363 -16.91 -13.65 -2.98
CA GLY A 363 -16.85 -12.63 -1.94
C GLY A 363 -16.06 -13.09 -0.72
N ALA A 364 -15.28 -12.20 -0.12
CA ALA A 364 -14.54 -12.44 1.12
C ALA A 364 -15.04 -11.52 2.24
N GLY A 365 -15.26 -12.06 3.43
CA GLY A 365 -15.75 -11.32 4.59
C GLY A 365 -14.81 -10.18 4.99
N CYS A 366 -15.39 -8.98 5.15
CA CYS A 366 -14.70 -7.79 5.63
C CYS A 366 -14.20 -8.01 7.07
N ASP A 367 -13.26 -7.19 7.54
CA ASP A 367 -12.78 -7.24 8.93
C ASP A 367 -13.93 -6.97 9.92
N ASP A 368 -14.89 -6.14 9.51
CA ASP A 368 -16.11 -5.83 10.27
C ASP A 368 -17.22 -6.89 10.15
N PHE A 369 -17.00 -8.03 9.47
CA PHE A 369 -18.06 -9.00 9.08
C PHE A 369 -18.96 -9.45 10.24
N ARG A 370 -18.42 -9.57 11.46
CA ARG A 370 -19.21 -9.94 12.65
C ARG A 370 -20.35 -8.96 12.95
N ILE A 371 -20.21 -7.71 12.51
CA ILE A 371 -21.15 -6.60 12.70
C ILE A 371 -21.89 -6.28 11.38
N SER A 372 -21.16 -6.11 10.28
CA SER A 372 -21.74 -5.72 8.98
C SER A 372 -22.50 -6.85 8.29
N ARG A 373 -22.08 -8.10 8.52
CA ARG A 373 -22.38 -9.30 7.70
C ARG A 373 -22.00 -9.13 6.22
N SER A 374 -21.09 -8.20 5.90
CA SER A 374 -20.71 -7.85 4.53
C SER A 374 -19.44 -8.53 4.04
N LEU A 375 -19.48 -8.96 2.78
CA LEU A 375 -18.32 -9.43 2.04
C LEU A 375 -17.99 -8.44 0.92
N VAL A 376 -16.70 -8.35 0.57
CA VAL A 376 -16.23 -7.63 -0.62
C VAL A 376 -15.96 -8.60 -1.77
N SER A 377 -16.41 -8.23 -2.97
CA SER A 377 -16.15 -8.95 -4.22
C SER A 377 -15.57 -8.00 -5.28
N PHE A 378 -14.48 -8.42 -5.92
CA PHE A 378 -13.71 -7.56 -6.85
C PHE A 378 -14.54 -7.13 -8.07
N ILE A 379 -14.57 -5.82 -8.34
CA ILE A 379 -15.11 -5.28 -9.60
C ILE A 379 -14.10 -5.54 -10.71
N ARG A 380 -14.61 -6.06 -11.84
CA ARG A 380 -13.81 -6.42 -13.01
C ARG A 380 -14.49 -5.99 -14.30
N ASP A 381 -13.67 -5.61 -15.27
CA ASP A 381 -14.08 -5.20 -16.61
C ASP A 381 -14.46 -6.39 -17.52
N GLY A 382 -14.73 -6.12 -18.79
CA GLY A 382 -14.98 -7.14 -19.81
C GLY A 382 -13.75 -7.95 -20.22
N GLU A 383 -12.53 -7.45 -19.97
CA GLU A 383 -11.27 -8.17 -20.19
C GLU A 383 -10.85 -9.03 -18.98
N ASN A 384 -11.67 -9.05 -17.92
CA ASN A 384 -11.45 -9.75 -16.64
C ASN A 384 -10.34 -9.16 -15.74
N SER A 385 -9.86 -7.96 -16.05
CA SER A 385 -8.94 -7.19 -15.19
C SER A 385 -9.68 -6.61 -13.98
N MET A 386 -8.95 -6.36 -12.89
CA MET A 386 -9.48 -5.68 -11.69
C MET A 386 -9.47 -4.16 -11.90
N LEU A 387 -10.54 -3.47 -11.51
CA LEU A 387 -10.60 -2.00 -11.63
C LEU A 387 -9.79 -1.29 -10.53
N MET A 388 -9.14 -0.19 -10.90
CA MET A 388 -8.30 0.62 -10.00
C MET A 388 -8.88 2.01 -9.71
N SER A 389 -9.66 2.61 -10.63
CA SER A 389 -10.32 3.90 -10.41
C SER A 389 -11.85 3.84 -10.45
N ARG A 390 -12.50 4.72 -9.69
CA ARG A 390 -13.95 4.98 -9.78
C ARG A 390 -14.36 5.64 -11.11
N ASP A 391 -13.43 6.27 -11.82
CA ASP A 391 -13.67 6.85 -13.15
C ASP A 391 -13.96 5.78 -14.22
N GLU A 392 -13.41 4.57 -14.02
CA GLU A 392 -13.54 3.42 -14.92
C GLU A 392 -14.77 2.55 -14.57
N LEU A 393 -15.48 2.88 -13.49
CA LEU A 393 -16.59 2.10 -12.94
C LEU A 393 -17.75 1.96 -13.95
N PRO A 394 -18.09 0.74 -14.41
CA PRO A 394 -19.20 0.54 -15.34
C PRO A 394 -20.50 1.05 -14.72
N ALA A 395 -21.33 1.71 -15.53
CA ALA A 395 -22.56 2.37 -15.04
C ALA A 395 -23.51 1.43 -14.27
N PHE A 396 -23.43 0.12 -14.52
CA PHE A 396 -24.18 -0.92 -13.81
C PHE A 396 -23.83 -1.06 -12.32
N TYR A 397 -22.68 -0.53 -11.87
CA TYR A 397 -22.23 -0.58 -10.47
C TYR A 397 -22.54 0.69 -9.67
N LYS A 398 -23.24 1.68 -10.25
CA LYS A 398 -23.52 2.97 -9.58
C LYS A 398 -24.44 2.86 -8.36
N ASP A 399 -25.28 1.82 -8.31
CA ASP A 399 -26.24 1.58 -7.23
C ASP A 399 -25.69 0.61 -6.15
N PHE A 400 -24.44 0.14 -6.29
CA PHE A 400 -23.76 -0.67 -5.27
C PHE A 400 -22.94 0.20 -4.32
N ASP A 401 -22.70 -0.30 -3.10
CA ASP A 401 -21.64 0.24 -2.24
C ASP A 401 -20.27 -0.18 -2.82
N VAL A 402 -19.55 0.79 -3.40
CA VAL A 402 -18.27 0.55 -4.11
C VAL A 402 -17.10 1.10 -3.31
N VAL A 403 -16.30 0.19 -2.79
CA VAL A 403 -15.20 0.40 -1.84
C VAL A 403 -13.86 0.01 -2.47
N PHE A 404 -12.73 0.37 -1.87
CA PHE A 404 -11.48 -0.31 -2.16
C PHE A 404 -11.37 -1.55 -1.26
N GLN A 405 -10.91 -2.69 -1.80
CA GLN A 405 -10.80 -3.92 -1.02
C GLN A 405 -9.78 -3.81 0.13
N SER A 406 -8.78 -2.94 0.01
CA SER A 406 -7.84 -2.55 1.07
C SER A 406 -8.49 -1.91 2.30
N ASP A 407 -9.66 -1.29 2.13
CA ASP A 407 -10.29 -0.47 3.16
C ASP A 407 -11.24 -1.32 4.04
N GLU A 408 -11.61 -2.51 3.53
CA GLU A 408 -12.56 -3.45 4.12
C GLU A 408 -11.91 -4.74 4.62
N ILE A 409 -10.73 -5.07 4.11
CA ILE A 409 -9.90 -6.19 4.56
C ILE A 409 -8.45 -5.70 4.66
N VAL A 410 -7.94 -5.55 5.88
CA VAL A 410 -6.55 -5.13 6.14
C VAL A 410 -5.65 -6.36 6.19
N SER A 411 -4.90 -6.60 5.11
CA SER A 411 -4.03 -7.77 4.96
C SER A 411 -2.87 -7.50 3.99
N PRO A 412 -1.71 -8.17 4.13
CA PRO A 412 -0.63 -8.12 3.13
C PRO A 412 -1.03 -8.58 1.71
N ASP A 413 -2.08 -9.40 1.58
CA ASP A 413 -2.62 -9.82 0.27
C ASP A 413 -3.66 -8.84 -0.32
N SER A 414 -4.07 -7.82 0.45
CA SER A 414 -5.08 -6.85 0.04
C SER A 414 -4.57 -5.84 -0.97
N ARG A 415 -5.51 -5.26 -1.72
CA ARG A 415 -5.24 -4.48 -2.92
C ARG A 415 -6.12 -3.24 -2.95
N SER A 416 -5.57 -2.11 -3.37
CA SER A 416 -6.31 -0.90 -3.70
C SER A 416 -7.03 -1.03 -5.06
N VAL A 417 -7.81 -2.09 -5.21
CA VAL A 417 -8.73 -2.37 -6.31
C VAL A 417 -10.15 -2.08 -5.85
N LEU A 418 -11.05 -1.75 -6.77
CA LEU A 418 -12.46 -1.61 -6.44
C LEU A 418 -13.13 -2.96 -6.18
N ALA A 419 -14.00 -2.97 -5.18
CA ALA A 419 -14.89 -4.07 -4.84
C ALA A 419 -16.30 -3.53 -4.58
N VAL A 420 -17.30 -4.40 -4.77
CA VAL A 420 -18.64 -4.18 -4.22
C VAL A 420 -18.69 -4.74 -2.80
N LYS A 421 -19.18 -3.95 -1.84
CA LYS A 421 -19.50 -4.41 -0.47
C LYS A 421 -20.97 -4.84 -0.46
N ILE A 422 -21.22 -6.14 -0.24
CA ILE A 422 -22.56 -6.73 -0.28
C ILE A 422 -22.74 -7.59 0.98
N ARG A 423 -23.90 -7.53 1.63
CA ARG A 423 -24.22 -8.42 2.75
C ARG A 423 -24.35 -9.87 2.30
N GLU A 424 -24.02 -10.82 3.17
CA GLU A 424 -24.16 -12.26 2.91
C GLU A 424 -25.60 -12.65 2.51
N ASP A 425 -26.60 -11.95 3.06
CA ASP A 425 -28.02 -12.24 2.93
C ASP A 425 -28.70 -11.44 1.81
N ASP A 426 -27.98 -10.52 1.15
CA ASP A 426 -28.48 -9.74 0.01
C ASP A 426 -28.28 -10.51 -1.31
N VAL A 427 -29.04 -11.60 -1.44
CA VAL A 427 -28.97 -12.51 -2.60
C VAL A 427 -29.33 -11.79 -3.90
N ALA A 428 -30.10 -10.70 -3.84
CA ALA A 428 -30.47 -9.89 -5.00
C ALA A 428 -29.26 -9.13 -5.57
N HIS A 429 -28.47 -8.46 -4.72
CA HIS A 429 -27.25 -7.79 -5.17
C HIS A 429 -26.16 -8.79 -5.59
N TRP A 430 -26.08 -9.98 -4.98
CA TRP A 430 -25.21 -11.07 -5.48
C TRP A 430 -25.62 -11.57 -6.87
N ALA A 431 -26.92 -11.74 -7.12
CA ALA A 431 -27.44 -12.09 -8.44
C ALA A 431 -27.17 -11.01 -9.49
N LEU A 432 -27.38 -9.73 -9.12
CA LEU A 432 -27.08 -8.59 -9.99
C LEU A 432 -25.58 -8.49 -10.30
N HIS A 433 -24.69 -8.66 -9.31
CA HIS A 433 -23.24 -8.67 -9.52
C HIS A 433 -22.80 -9.82 -10.45
N ALA A 434 -23.33 -11.03 -10.25
CA ALA A 434 -23.06 -12.18 -11.12
C ALA A 434 -23.60 -11.97 -12.56
N ALA A 435 -24.77 -11.35 -12.71
CA ALA A 435 -25.33 -10.98 -14.01
C ALA A 435 -24.48 -9.95 -14.74
N ILE A 436 -24.08 -8.86 -14.08
CA ILE A 436 -23.17 -7.84 -14.64
C ILE A 436 -21.84 -8.49 -15.04
N ARG A 437 -21.27 -9.35 -14.19
CA ARG A 437 -20.04 -10.09 -14.46
C ARG A 437 -20.17 -10.97 -15.71
N LYS A 438 -21.32 -11.62 -15.93
CA LYS A 438 -21.61 -12.43 -17.12
C LYS A 438 -21.79 -11.57 -18.38
N LEU A 439 -22.58 -10.50 -18.29
CA LEU A 439 -22.85 -9.58 -19.40
C LEU A 439 -21.58 -8.89 -19.92
N LEU A 440 -20.68 -8.47 -19.02
CA LEU A 440 -19.39 -7.86 -19.39
C LEU A 440 -18.48 -8.78 -20.21
N ILE A 441 -18.65 -10.11 -20.11
CA ILE A 441 -17.83 -11.12 -20.81
C ILE A 441 -18.46 -11.50 -22.19
N MET A 442 -19.70 -11.08 -22.48
CA MET A 442 -20.38 -11.43 -23.74
C MET A 442 -20.04 -10.44 -24.88
N PRO A 443 -19.48 -10.90 -26.03
CA PRO A 443 -18.92 -10.00 -27.06
C PRO A 443 -19.90 -9.10 -27.84
N THR A 444 -21.18 -9.07 -27.51
CA THR A 444 -22.25 -8.56 -28.40
C THR A 444 -23.15 -7.49 -27.79
N VAL A 445 -23.03 -7.16 -26.50
CA VAL A 445 -23.86 -6.12 -25.86
C VAL A 445 -23.25 -4.73 -26.10
N SER A 446 -23.67 -4.09 -27.18
CA SER A 446 -23.30 -2.70 -27.51
C SER A 446 -23.66 -1.74 -26.36
N SER A 447 -22.78 -0.78 -26.08
CA SER A 447 -22.87 0.16 -24.95
C SER A 447 -23.92 1.26 -25.15
N ALA A 448 -25.20 0.88 -25.12
CA ALA A 448 -26.33 1.78 -25.30
C ALA A 448 -27.41 1.64 -24.21
N LYS A 449 -27.43 2.60 -23.27
CA LYS A 449 -28.55 2.92 -22.36
C LYS A 449 -29.16 1.75 -21.57
N VAL A 450 -28.52 1.38 -20.46
CA VAL A 450 -29.24 0.85 -19.28
C VAL A 450 -29.06 1.86 -18.14
N ALA A 451 -30.16 2.43 -17.68
CA ALA A 451 -30.21 3.20 -16.43
C ALA A 451 -30.85 2.28 -15.37
N ILE A 452 -30.15 2.06 -14.26
CA ILE A 452 -30.61 1.18 -13.18
C ILE A 452 -31.32 2.05 -12.12
N GLY A 453 -32.21 1.40 -11.38
CA GLY A 453 -32.84 1.91 -10.17
C GLY A 453 -33.53 0.74 -9.48
N ILE A 454 -33.09 0.42 -8.26
CA ILE A 454 -33.43 -0.82 -7.56
C ILE A 454 -34.55 -0.56 -6.53
N PRO A 455 -35.64 -1.34 -6.52
CA PRO A 455 -36.57 -1.37 -5.40
C PRO A 455 -36.09 -2.35 -4.30
N ASN A 456 -36.26 -1.97 -3.03
CA ASN A 456 -35.87 -2.81 -1.89
C ASN A 456 -36.60 -4.17 -1.90
N ALA A 457 -35.89 -5.23 -1.49
CA ALA A 457 -36.51 -6.51 -1.16
C ALA A 457 -37.30 -6.40 0.17
N GLU A 458 -38.56 -6.82 0.17
CA GLU A 458 -39.40 -6.85 1.37
C GLU A 458 -39.19 -8.16 2.14
N THR A 459 -38.73 -8.07 3.40
CA THR A 459 -38.80 -9.19 4.34
C THR A 459 -40.19 -9.24 4.98
N SER A 460 -40.97 -10.26 4.63
CA SER A 460 -42.32 -10.44 5.16
C SER A 460 -42.29 -10.88 6.64
N GLY A 461 -42.75 -9.98 7.53
CA GLY A 461 -42.58 -10.17 8.99
C GLY A 461 -43.53 -9.38 9.88
N GLN A 462 -44.77 -9.15 9.43
CA GLN A 462 -45.94 -8.62 10.19
C GLN A 462 -45.66 -7.61 11.33
N LYS A 463 -46.07 -6.35 11.11
CA LYS A 463 -47.18 -5.79 11.90
C LYS A 463 -47.82 -4.51 11.34
N GLU A 464 -49.14 -4.61 11.22
CA GLU A 464 -50.20 -3.62 11.46
C GLU A 464 -50.05 -2.14 11.00
N SER A 465 -51.15 -1.65 10.44
CA SER A 465 -51.32 -0.35 9.79
C SER A 465 -51.13 0.87 10.69
N SER A 466 -50.41 1.88 10.20
CA SER A 466 -50.69 3.29 10.48
C SER A 466 -50.33 4.16 9.26
N ALA A 467 -50.90 5.36 9.17
CA ALA A 467 -50.85 6.19 7.97
C ALA A 467 -49.50 6.92 7.78
N ARG A 468 -49.14 7.18 6.52
CA ARG A 468 -47.96 8.01 6.17
C ARG A 468 -48.16 9.47 6.59
N VAL A 469 -47.62 9.83 7.75
CA VAL A 469 -47.26 11.23 8.06
C VAL A 469 -45.86 11.50 7.51
N GLY A 470 -45.69 12.58 6.74
CA GLY A 470 -44.42 12.90 6.09
C GLY A 470 -43.38 13.47 7.07
N SER A 471 -42.35 12.70 7.38
CA SER A 471 -41.21 13.19 8.18
C SER A 471 -40.21 13.98 7.33
N LYS A 472 -39.85 15.19 7.77
CA LYS A 472 -38.78 16.00 7.16
C LYS A 472 -37.41 15.46 7.60
N ARG A 473 -36.46 15.32 6.67
CA ARG A 473 -35.04 15.09 7.03
C ARG A 473 -34.54 16.29 7.84
N THR A 474 -34.09 16.05 9.06
CA THR A 474 -33.68 17.07 10.04
C THR A 474 -32.19 17.38 9.94
N SER A 475 -31.80 18.21 8.98
CA SER A 475 -30.48 18.84 8.97
C SER A 475 -30.39 19.97 9.99
N LEU A 476 -29.21 20.18 10.60
CA LEU A 476 -28.99 21.37 11.43
C LEU A 476 -28.98 22.64 10.57
N SER A 477 -29.60 23.71 11.07
CA SER A 477 -29.49 25.03 10.44
C SER A 477 -28.03 25.52 10.43
N GLY A 478 -27.66 26.38 9.48
CA GLY A 478 -26.29 26.91 9.38
C GLY A 478 -25.80 27.58 10.67
N ARG A 479 -26.69 28.24 11.44
CA ARG A 479 -26.38 28.79 12.76
C ARG A 479 -26.10 27.71 13.81
N ALA A 480 -26.84 26.61 13.80
CA ALA A 480 -26.62 25.49 14.72
C ALA A 480 -25.35 24.70 14.36
N LYS A 481 -25.08 24.45 13.07
CA LYS A 481 -23.81 23.87 12.61
C LYS A 481 -22.61 24.74 13.02
N LYS A 482 -22.74 26.07 12.89
CA LYS A 482 -21.71 27.01 13.35
C LYS A 482 -21.51 26.98 14.87
N LEU A 483 -22.58 27.00 15.67
CA LEU A 483 -22.47 26.90 17.13
C LEU A 483 -21.75 25.61 17.59
N THR A 484 -22.07 24.45 16.99
CA THR A 484 -21.39 23.17 17.29
C THR A 484 -19.91 23.22 16.92
N ALA A 485 -19.57 23.85 15.80
CA ALA A 485 -18.19 24.07 15.39
C ALA A 485 -17.45 25.05 16.33
N ASP A 486 -18.12 26.09 16.80
CA ASP A 486 -17.55 27.07 17.75
C ASP A 486 -17.27 26.44 19.13
N ILE A 487 -18.08 25.47 19.57
CA ILE A 487 -17.81 24.67 20.79
C ILE A 487 -16.56 23.79 20.59
N LEU A 488 -16.43 23.12 19.43
CA LEU A 488 -15.22 22.36 19.09
C LEU A 488 -13.95 23.22 19.13
N VAL A 489 -14.00 24.45 18.64
CA VAL A 489 -12.84 25.36 18.67
C VAL A 489 -12.54 25.90 20.06
N ARG A 490 -13.54 26.17 20.90
CA ARG A 490 -13.32 26.52 22.32
C ARG A 490 -12.66 25.37 23.08
N PHE A 491 -13.13 24.14 22.87
CA PHE A 491 -12.51 22.94 23.42
C PHE A 491 -11.10 22.70 22.87
N GLN A 492 -10.79 23.10 21.63
CA GLN A 492 -9.39 23.10 21.15
C GLN A 492 -8.52 24.11 21.93
N GLY A 493 -9.07 25.23 22.39
CA GLY A 493 -8.39 26.14 23.33
C GLY A 493 -8.12 25.49 24.68
N GLU A 494 -9.12 24.81 25.25
CA GLU A 494 -9.01 24.07 26.53
C GLU A 494 -8.06 22.85 26.43
N ILE A 495 -7.95 22.21 25.26
CA ILE A 495 -6.88 21.22 24.97
C ILE A 495 -5.52 21.92 24.73
N GLY A 496 -5.54 23.14 24.19
CA GLY A 496 -4.38 23.90 23.74
C GLY A 496 -3.40 24.23 24.85
N GLU A 497 -3.90 24.63 26.02
CA GLU A 497 -3.10 24.84 27.24
C GLU A 497 -2.34 23.57 27.70
N ALA A 498 -2.71 22.39 27.19
CA ALA A 498 -2.21 21.11 27.67
C ALA A 498 -1.29 20.33 26.70
N ARG A 499 -1.11 20.71 25.40
CA ARG A 499 -0.20 19.92 24.53
C ARG A 499 0.38 20.43 23.20
N LEU A 500 0.01 21.59 22.64
CA LEU A 500 0.71 22.13 21.44
C LEU A 500 0.72 23.67 21.46
N PRO A 501 1.88 24.33 21.35
CA PRO A 501 1.98 25.75 21.66
C PRO A 501 1.36 26.67 20.60
N GLY A 502 0.64 27.67 21.09
CA GLY A 502 0.78 29.04 20.61
C GLY A 502 1.33 29.86 21.78
N ALA A 503 2.50 30.51 21.61
CA ALA A 503 3.21 31.22 22.68
C ALA A 503 3.61 30.38 23.92
N GLY A 504 3.95 29.11 23.71
CA GLY A 504 4.67 28.27 24.68
C GLY A 504 5.96 27.72 24.04
N MET A 505 6.94 27.37 24.88
CA MET A 505 8.23 26.83 24.42
C MET A 505 8.08 25.41 23.83
N LEU A 506 9.01 25.00 22.94
CA LEU A 506 9.13 23.62 22.46
C LEU A 506 10.11 22.83 23.34
N SER A 507 11.29 23.40 23.57
CA SER A 507 12.32 22.95 24.51
C SER A 507 11.93 23.32 25.96
N SER A 508 12.59 22.69 26.94
CA SER A 508 12.59 23.16 28.33
C SER A 508 13.46 24.43 28.55
N THR A 509 14.20 24.88 27.52
CA THR A 509 15.13 26.02 27.56
C THR A 509 14.85 27.03 26.43
N ALA A 510 15.14 28.32 26.68
CA ALA A 510 15.02 29.34 25.63
C ALA A 510 16.12 29.19 24.57
N GLU A 511 17.28 28.67 24.98
CA GLU A 511 18.43 28.36 24.14
C GLU A 511 18.13 27.23 23.15
N GLY A 512 17.39 26.20 23.56
CA GLY A 512 16.93 25.11 22.69
C GLY A 512 15.88 25.58 21.69
N ASP A 513 14.94 26.41 22.13
CA ASP A 513 13.97 27.08 21.25
C ASP A 513 14.66 27.95 20.20
N GLN A 514 15.61 28.80 20.60
CA GLN A 514 16.39 29.65 19.70
C GLN A 514 17.22 28.81 18.72
N LEU A 515 17.84 27.72 19.17
CA LEU A 515 18.58 26.80 18.31
C LEU A 515 17.69 26.15 17.23
N VAL A 516 16.46 25.79 17.59
CA VAL A 516 15.47 25.24 16.64
C VAL A 516 14.99 26.30 15.64
N GLN A 517 15.01 27.59 16.00
CA GLN A 517 14.74 28.70 15.08
C GLN A 517 15.90 28.99 14.12
N ASP A 518 17.13 29.03 14.63
CA ASP A 518 18.31 29.45 13.85
C ASP A 518 18.92 28.33 12.98
N GLU A 519 18.84 27.06 13.39
CA GLU A 519 19.47 25.94 12.70
C GLU A 519 18.43 24.93 12.14
N PRO A 520 18.14 24.96 10.81
CA PRO A 520 17.15 24.08 10.18
C PRO A 520 17.35 22.58 10.41
N PHE A 521 18.59 22.13 10.62
CA PHE A 521 18.86 20.72 10.95
C PHE A 521 18.52 20.39 12.41
N ALA A 522 18.60 21.35 13.33
CA ALA A 522 18.19 21.20 14.72
C ALA A 522 16.66 20.97 14.83
N PHE A 523 15.88 21.72 14.05
CA PHE A 523 14.45 21.45 13.89
C PHE A 523 14.17 20.01 13.39
N LEU A 524 14.88 19.57 12.35
CA LEU A 524 14.70 18.22 11.79
C LEU A 524 15.03 17.12 12.83
N VAL A 525 16.10 17.29 13.60
CA VAL A 525 16.45 16.38 14.72
C VAL A 525 15.35 16.38 15.80
N GLY A 526 14.78 17.55 16.14
CA GLY A 526 13.64 17.65 17.05
C GLY A 526 12.41 16.86 16.59
N VAL A 527 12.05 16.97 15.31
CA VAL A 527 10.94 16.18 14.71
C VAL A 527 11.23 14.67 14.72
N ILE A 528 12.48 14.25 14.54
CA ILE A 528 12.88 12.83 14.65
C ILE A 528 12.72 12.34 16.09
N CYS A 529 13.06 13.16 17.09
CA CYS A 529 12.96 12.84 18.51
C CYS A 529 11.53 12.91 19.08
N ASP A 530 10.66 13.75 18.51
CA ASP A 530 9.28 13.99 18.96
C ASP A 530 8.46 12.69 19.07
N GLY A 531 7.60 12.59 20.08
CA GLY A 531 6.76 11.41 20.31
C GLY A 531 7.45 10.20 20.96
N THR A 532 8.69 10.36 21.47
CA THR A 532 9.24 9.46 22.50
C THR A 532 8.55 9.69 23.86
N GLU A 533 8.57 8.71 24.75
CA GLU A 533 7.97 8.87 26.09
C GLU A 533 8.76 9.92 26.90
N GLY A 534 8.10 11.01 27.30
CA GLY A 534 8.74 12.17 27.93
C GLY A 534 8.86 13.41 27.04
N SER A 535 7.86 13.67 26.18
CA SER A 535 7.92 14.60 25.03
C SER A 535 8.45 16.03 25.24
N ALA A 536 8.53 16.54 26.47
CA ALA A 536 9.17 17.83 26.75
C ALA A 536 10.70 17.76 26.58
N MET A 537 11.33 16.64 26.95
CA MET A 537 12.78 16.43 26.78
C MET A 537 13.17 16.19 25.32
N SER A 538 12.22 15.73 24.47
CA SER A 538 12.50 15.37 23.06
C SER A 538 12.99 16.54 22.21
N TRP A 539 12.61 17.77 22.56
CA TRP A 539 13.01 19.00 21.87
C TRP A 539 14.27 19.67 22.49
N ASP A 540 14.79 19.13 23.60
CA ASP A 540 16.09 19.52 24.17
C ASP A 540 17.26 18.78 23.50
N VAL A 541 16.98 17.61 22.89
CA VAL A 541 17.98 16.76 22.23
C VAL A 541 18.86 17.49 21.20
N PRO A 542 18.35 18.40 20.34
CA PRO A 542 19.21 19.14 19.41
C PRO A 542 20.27 19.99 20.10
N LEU A 543 19.94 20.64 21.23
CA LEU A 543 20.88 21.43 22.03
C LEU A 543 21.87 20.54 22.75
N LEU A 544 21.38 19.55 23.51
CA LEU A 544 22.23 18.62 24.28
C LEU A 544 23.18 17.83 23.37
N LEU A 545 22.75 17.48 22.14
CA LEU A 545 23.60 16.84 21.15
C LEU A 545 24.65 17.80 20.59
N LYS A 546 24.28 19.04 20.30
CA LYS A 546 25.19 20.10 19.84
C LYS A 546 26.26 20.42 20.89
N GLU A 547 25.91 20.44 22.17
CA GLU A 547 26.86 20.58 23.28
C GLU A 547 27.81 19.38 23.36
N ARG A 548 27.29 18.15 23.38
CA ARG A 548 28.08 16.92 23.52
C ARG A 548 28.99 16.63 22.32
N MET A 549 28.64 17.11 21.11
CA MET A 549 29.47 16.99 19.90
C MET A 549 30.31 18.25 19.58
N GLY A 550 29.95 19.41 20.13
CA GLY A 550 30.49 20.72 19.74
C GLY A 550 30.00 21.23 18.37
N HIS A 551 29.00 20.58 17.76
CA HIS A 551 28.35 21.00 16.50
C HIS A 551 27.05 20.23 16.28
N LEU A 552 26.19 20.73 15.37
CA LEU A 552 25.08 19.97 14.79
C LEU A 552 25.13 19.90 13.25
N ASP A 553 26.34 20.12 12.68
CA ASP A 553 26.60 20.08 11.24
C ASP A 553 26.35 18.67 10.62
N PRO A 554 25.41 18.53 9.64
CA PRO A 554 25.10 17.26 9.01
C PRO A 554 26.26 16.66 8.19
N HIS A 555 27.18 17.46 7.64
CA HIS A 555 28.36 16.92 6.95
C HIS A 555 29.27 16.15 7.92
N ARG A 556 29.46 16.69 9.12
CA ARG A 556 30.26 16.06 10.18
C ARG A 556 29.53 14.88 10.83
N ILE A 557 28.23 15.00 11.08
CA ILE A 557 27.41 13.90 11.63
C ILE A 557 27.40 12.69 10.68
N ARG A 558 27.25 12.93 9.37
CA ARG A 558 27.36 11.89 8.33
C ARG A 558 28.74 11.20 8.33
N ALA A 559 29.80 11.96 8.57
CA ALA A 559 31.17 11.45 8.53
C ALA A 559 31.58 10.64 9.78
N ASP A 560 30.98 10.91 10.95
CA ASP A 560 31.30 10.22 12.21
C ASP A 560 30.05 9.81 13.00
N TYR A 561 29.46 8.68 12.59
CA TYR A 561 28.39 8.00 13.33
C TYR A 561 28.82 7.55 14.75
N ILE A 562 30.11 7.32 14.99
CA ILE A 562 30.60 6.87 16.30
C ILE A 562 30.57 8.04 17.29
N ALA A 563 30.97 9.24 16.87
CA ALA A 563 30.82 10.46 17.67
C ALA A 563 29.33 10.77 17.93
N LEU A 564 28.46 10.68 16.93
CA LEU A 564 27.00 10.84 17.10
C LEU A 564 26.46 9.89 18.17
N ARG A 565 26.71 8.58 18.01
CA ARG A 565 26.22 7.56 18.94
C ARG A 565 26.81 7.71 20.34
N LYS A 566 28.09 8.12 20.47
CA LYS A 566 28.72 8.41 21.76
C LYS A 566 28.03 9.57 22.47
N ALA A 567 27.78 10.67 21.77
CA ALA A 567 27.11 11.85 22.32
C ALA A 567 25.65 11.56 22.71
N MET A 568 24.92 10.78 21.91
CA MET A 568 23.56 10.34 22.22
C MET A 568 23.47 9.44 23.46
N VAL A 569 24.54 8.70 23.81
CA VAL A 569 24.57 7.70 24.90
C VAL A 569 25.22 8.20 26.20
N SER A 570 26.12 9.19 26.16
CA SER A 570 27.01 9.51 27.30
C SER A 570 27.10 11.03 27.58
N PRO A 571 27.11 11.51 28.84
CA PRO A 571 27.21 10.77 30.11
C PRO A 571 26.05 9.82 30.41
N GLU A 572 24.79 10.27 30.29
CA GLU A 572 23.61 9.39 30.23
C GLU A 572 22.90 9.45 28.86
N PRO A 573 22.11 8.43 28.47
CA PRO A 573 21.39 8.43 27.19
C PRO A 573 20.35 9.56 27.11
N LEU A 574 20.35 10.29 26.00
CA LEU A 574 19.41 11.41 25.80
C LEU A 574 17.95 10.95 25.65
N LEU A 575 17.70 9.72 25.18
CA LEU A 575 16.37 9.13 25.00
C LEU A 575 16.39 7.60 25.22
N PRO A 576 15.25 6.98 25.62
CA PRO A 576 15.17 5.52 25.82
C PRO A 576 15.47 4.66 24.58
N HIS A 577 15.25 5.19 23.37
CA HIS A 577 15.45 4.48 22.08
C HIS A 577 16.70 4.98 21.34
N VAL A 578 17.80 5.12 22.08
CA VAL A 578 19.02 5.83 21.64
C VAL A 578 19.64 5.31 20.33
N ASN A 579 19.55 4.01 20.03
CA ASN A 579 20.11 3.45 18.79
C ASN A 579 19.26 3.87 17.58
N ASP A 580 17.97 3.52 17.58
CA ASP A 580 17.02 3.80 16.51
C ASP A 580 16.98 5.30 16.15
N VAL A 581 17.05 6.18 17.17
CA VAL A 581 17.12 7.64 16.97
C VAL A 581 18.48 8.09 16.43
N SER A 582 19.60 7.51 16.87
CA SER A 582 20.93 7.81 16.30
C SER A 582 21.01 7.44 14.81
N GLU A 583 20.42 6.30 14.43
CA GLU A 583 20.39 5.84 13.04
C GLU A 583 19.51 6.75 12.16
N ALA A 584 18.33 7.16 12.66
CA ALA A 584 17.47 8.12 11.99
C ALA A 584 18.13 9.51 11.81
N ILE A 585 18.87 10.01 12.81
CA ILE A 585 19.62 11.28 12.70
C ILE A 585 20.77 11.15 11.68
N ALA A 586 21.44 10.00 11.63
CA ALA A 586 22.51 9.75 10.66
C ALA A 586 21.99 9.65 9.20
N GLU A 587 20.86 8.97 8.97
CA GLU A 587 20.22 8.94 7.64
C GLU A 587 19.73 10.35 7.24
N ALA A 588 19.16 11.11 8.19
CA ALA A 588 18.75 12.48 7.94
C ALA A 588 19.94 13.38 7.55
N ALA A 589 21.10 13.20 8.18
CA ALA A 589 22.33 13.89 7.80
C ALA A 589 22.81 13.51 6.38
N ASP A 590 22.83 12.21 6.03
CA ASP A 590 23.17 11.73 4.67
C ASP A 590 22.23 12.32 3.61
N ARG A 591 20.91 12.27 3.85
CA ARG A 591 19.87 12.76 2.94
C ARG A 591 19.88 14.28 2.81
N VAL A 592 20.12 15.02 3.90
CA VAL A 592 20.30 16.49 3.87
C VAL A 592 21.55 16.88 3.07
N VAL A 593 22.68 16.18 3.24
CA VAL A 593 23.90 16.43 2.46
C VAL A 593 23.70 16.12 0.97
N ARG A 594 23.11 14.96 0.63
CA ARG A 594 22.97 14.51 -0.78
C ARG A 594 21.89 15.26 -1.57
N ILE A 595 20.70 15.41 -1.00
CA ILE A 595 19.51 15.90 -1.72
C ILE A 595 19.32 17.40 -1.52
N TYR A 596 19.62 17.90 -0.32
CA TYR A 596 19.40 19.29 0.07
C TYR A 596 20.70 20.11 0.16
N GLY A 597 21.85 19.52 -0.19
CA GLY A 597 23.14 20.21 -0.28
C GLY A 597 23.68 20.71 1.06
N GLY A 598 23.39 19.98 2.15
CA GLY A 598 23.79 20.33 3.53
C GLY A 598 22.80 21.21 4.28
N ASP A 599 21.81 21.77 3.58
CA ASP A 599 20.90 22.80 4.07
C ASP A 599 19.47 22.25 4.19
N ALA A 600 19.09 21.85 5.41
CA ALA A 600 17.77 21.28 5.68
C ALA A 600 16.61 22.27 5.43
N SER A 601 16.85 23.59 5.34
CA SER A 601 15.77 24.55 5.04
C SER A 601 15.15 24.28 3.67
N ARG A 602 15.88 23.67 2.73
CA ARG A 602 15.42 23.36 1.37
C ARG A 602 14.34 22.28 1.31
N ILE A 603 14.04 21.62 2.44
CA ILE A 603 12.83 20.81 2.58
C ILE A 603 11.58 21.70 2.47
N TRP A 604 11.64 22.97 2.90
CA TRP A 604 10.51 23.93 2.91
C TRP A 604 10.75 25.28 2.24
N SER A 605 11.99 25.69 1.93
CA SER A 605 12.28 27.07 1.51
C SER A 605 11.75 27.46 0.13
N ASN A 606 11.46 26.50 -0.75
CA ASN A 606 10.75 26.74 -2.02
C ASN A 606 9.21 26.81 -1.86
N ARG A 607 8.71 27.05 -0.64
CA ARG A 607 7.29 27.27 -0.30
C ARG A 607 6.35 26.15 -0.80
N PRO A 608 6.64 24.86 -0.54
CA PRO A 608 5.74 23.76 -0.93
C PRO A 608 4.35 23.94 -0.33
N ASN A 609 3.32 23.37 -0.95
CA ASN A 609 2.03 23.23 -0.27
C ASN A 609 2.13 22.21 0.89
N PRO A 610 1.21 22.20 1.87
CA PRO A 610 1.30 21.30 3.03
C PRO A 610 1.45 19.82 2.68
N THR A 611 0.76 19.33 1.63
CA THR A 611 0.87 17.94 1.17
C THR A 611 2.25 17.63 0.61
N GLN A 612 2.84 18.54 -0.18
CA GLN A 612 4.21 18.42 -0.67
C GLN A 612 5.23 18.44 0.48
N LEU A 613 5.04 19.30 1.49
CA LEU A 613 5.91 19.33 2.67
C LEU A 613 5.84 18.02 3.46
N MET A 614 4.63 17.53 3.73
CA MET A 614 4.45 16.24 4.41
C MET A 614 5.12 15.10 3.64
N LEU A 615 4.95 15.02 2.32
CA LEU A 615 5.59 14.00 1.48
C LEU A 615 7.13 14.12 1.41
N ARG A 616 7.71 15.28 1.71
CA ARG A 616 9.18 15.45 1.87
C ARG A 616 9.65 15.05 3.26
N LEU A 617 8.87 15.35 4.30
CA LEU A 617 9.16 14.97 5.69
C LEU A 617 9.00 13.46 5.92
N GLU A 618 8.01 12.82 5.30
CA GLU A 618 7.80 11.35 5.34
C GLU A 618 8.90 10.54 4.62
N ARG A 619 9.90 11.19 4.00
CA ARG A 619 11.10 10.55 3.43
C ARG A 619 12.28 10.42 4.40
N PHE A 620 12.12 10.83 5.65
CA PHE A 620 13.13 10.70 6.69
C PHE A 620 12.75 9.60 7.70
N ALA A 621 13.69 8.72 8.04
CA ALA A 621 13.47 7.69 9.04
C ALA A 621 12.96 8.28 10.37
N GLY A 622 12.03 7.58 11.02
CA GLY A 622 11.37 8.05 12.23
C GLY A 622 10.25 9.10 12.03
N ILE A 623 10.11 9.71 10.84
CA ILE A 623 9.05 10.70 10.56
C ILE A 623 7.89 10.05 9.80
N GLY A 624 6.94 9.48 10.53
CA GLY A 624 5.65 9.06 9.97
C GLY A 624 4.67 10.22 9.77
N LYS A 625 3.62 10.03 8.96
CA LYS A 625 2.57 11.02 8.62
C LYS A 625 2.12 11.95 9.76
N LYS A 626 1.91 11.41 10.96
CA LYS A 626 1.52 12.22 12.14
C LYS A 626 2.61 13.22 12.56
N LYS A 627 3.88 12.81 12.55
CA LYS A 627 5.01 13.73 12.82
C LYS A 627 5.15 14.76 11.70
N ALA A 628 4.98 14.36 10.44
CA ALA A 628 5.01 15.28 9.30
C ALA A 628 3.92 16.36 9.39
N GLN A 629 2.72 16.01 9.87
CA GLN A 629 1.64 16.98 10.18
C GLN A 629 2.02 17.94 11.32
N VAL A 630 2.53 17.41 12.45
CA VAL A 630 2.96 18.24 13.60
C VAL A 630 4.09 19.18 13.20
N ALA A 631 5.11 18.68 12.49
CA ALA A 631 6.22 19.48 11.97
C ALA A 631 5.77 20.58 11.00
N THR A 632 4.76 20.32 10.16
CA THR A 632 4.16 21.34 9.27
C THR A 632 3.51 22.47 10.07
N GLU A 633 2.79 22.15 11.16
CA GLU A 633 2.17 23.14 12.03
C GLU A 633 3.22 23.94 12.84
N ILE A 634 4.30 23.30 13.31
CA ILE A 634 5.41 23.97 14.00
C ILE A 634 6.18 24.89 13.04
N LEU A 635 6.48 24.44 11.81
CA LEU A 635 7.07 25.30 10.77
C LEU A 635 6.21 26.54 10.50
N THR A 636 4.89 26.38 10.48
CA THR A 636 3.94 27.49 10.26
C THR A 636 3.86 28.44 11.46
N ARG A 637 3.75 27.93 12.69
CA ARG A 637 3.46 28.74 13.90
C ARG A 637 4.68 29.25 14.66
N PHE A 638 5.74 28.46 14.73
CA PHE A 638 6.93 28.72 15.55
C PHE A 638 8.08 29.28 14.71
N LEU A 639 8.25 28.73 13.49
CA LEU A 639 9.30 29.16 12.55
C LEU A 639 8.81 30.18 11.51
N GLY A 640 7.53 30.55 11.52
CA GLY A 640 6.95 31.58 10.65
C GLY A 640 7.05 31.28 9.14
N VAL A 641 7.21 30.02 8.75
CA VAL A 641 7.43 29.63 7.34
C VAL A 641 6.15 29.80 6.54
N ASP A 642 6.23 30.61 5.49
CA ASP A 642 5.13 30.94 4.58
C ASP A 642 5.08 29.97 3.39
N PHE A 643 3.94 29.29 3.22
CA PHE A 643 3.72 28.21 2.26
C PHE A 643 2.80 28.66 1.11
N SER A 644 3.04 28.17 -0.11
CA SER A 644 2.24 28.58 -1.27
C SER A 644 0.77 28.16 -1.11
N ASN A 645 -0.12 29.15 -1.20
CA ASN A 645 -1.53 29.11 -0.75
C ASN A 645 -1.66 28.81 0.75
N GLY A 646 -1.78 29.88 1.56
CA GLY A 646 -1.69 29.81 3.01
C GLY A 646 -2.66 28.83 3.68
N VAL A 647 -2.10 27.79 4.30
CA VAL A 647 -2.67 26.94 5.37
C VAL A 647 -4.08 26.36 5.10
N ASP A 648 -4.37 25.96 3.85
CA ASP A 648 -5.42 24.95 3.57
C ASP A 648 -4.86 23.54 3.83
N VAL A 649 -4.34 23.33 5.04
CA VAL A 649 -3.98 22.00 5.54
C VAL A 649 -5.31 21.24 5.65
N GLU A 650 -5.47 20.17 4.88
CA GLU A 650 -6.75 19.46 4.79
C GLU A 650 -7.24 19.02 6.17
N ALA A 651 -8.55 19.19 6.39
CA ALA A 651 -9.22 18.67 7.56
C ALA A 651 -8.93 17.16 7.70
N GLY A 652 -8.32 16.77 8.81
CA GLY A 652 -7.78 15.44 9.10
C GLY A 652 -8.84 14.36 9.01
N PHE A 653 -8.99 13.78 7.82
CA PHE A 653 -9.98 12.74 7.54
C PHE A 653 -9.62 11.43 8.25
N ASP A 654 -10.15 11.29 9.46
CA ASP A 654 -9.99 10.15 10.34
C ASP A 654 -11.36 9.59 10.79
N ASN A 655 -11.38 8.31 11.15
CA ASN A 655 -12.59 7.57 11.54
C ASN A 655 -13.27 8.12 12.82
N GLN A 656 -12.56 8.83 13.69
CA GLN A 656 -13.14 9.59 14.80
C GLN A 656 -13.83 10.87 14.28
N VAL A 657 -13.15 11.64 13.44
CA VAL A 657 -13.61 12.96 12.94
C VAL A 657 -14.87 12.81 12.08
N ARG A 658 -14.86 11.94 11.05
CA ARG A 658 -16.02 11.73 10.16
C ARG A 658 -17.28 11.33 10.94
N ARG A 659 -17.12 10.46 11.93
CA ARG A 659 -18.21 9.93 12.77
C ARG A 659 -18.77 10.99 13.71
N VAL A 660 -17.93 11.86 14.26
CA VAL A 660 -18.39 13.01 15.07
C VAL A 660 -19.15 14.00 14.20
N PHE A 661 -18.57 14.42 13.06
CA PHE A 661 -19.21 15.39 12.15
C PHE A 661 -20.63 14.98 11.74
N ALA A 662 -20.83 13.71 11.34
CA ALA A 662 -22.14 13.20 10.99
C ALA A 662 -23.09 13.11 12.19
N ARG A 663 -22.64 12.52 13.33
CA ARG A 663 -23.51 12.31 14.51
C ARG A 663 -23.97 13.60 15.18
N VAL A 664 -23.15 14.66 15.16
CA VAL A 664 -23.53 15.95 15.73
C VAL A 664 -24.21 16.87 14.70
N GLY A 665 -24.31 16.45 13.43
CA GLY A 665 -25.06 17.14 12.39
C GLY A 665 -24.31 18.25 11.66
N LEU A 666 -22.97 18.26 11.67
CA LEU A 666 -22.17 19.16 10.82
C LEU A 666 -22.28 18.77 9.34
N THR A 667 -22.25 17.48 9.05
CA THR A 667 -22.50 16.88 7.72
C THR A 667 -23.81 16.07 7.72
N GLU A 668 -24.27 15.65 6.55
CA GLU A 668 -25.45 14.78 6.40
C GLU A 668 -25.02 13.31 6.24
N SER A 669 -23.85 13.05 5.68
CA SER A 669 -23.14 11.76 5.73
C SER A 669 -21.76 11.88 6.40
N ASP A 670 -21.01 10.78 6.49
CA ASP A 670 -19.63 10.77 6.98
C ASP A 670 -18.58 10.63 5.84
N GLN A 671 -18.97 10.96 4.60
CA GLN A 671 -18.11 10.94 3.42
C GLN A 671 -17.05 12.05 3.47
N ARG A 672 -15.84 11.77 2.96
CA ARG A 672 -14.67 12.67 3.03
C ARG A 672 -14.97 14.07 2.49
N ASP A 673 -15.56 14.14 1.30
CA ASP A 673 -15.78 15.41 0.61
C ASP A 673 -16.83 16.27 1.31
N GLU A 674 -17.84 15.66 1.96
CA GLU A 674 -18.79 16.36 2.82
C GLU A 674 -18.11 16.92 4.07
N VAL A 675 -17.27 16.13 4.74
CA VAL A 675 -16.55 16.54 5.97
C VAL A 675 -15.61 17.70 5.69
N ILE A 676 -14.80 17.61 4.63
CA ILE A 676 -13.87 18.68 4.21
C ILE A 676 -14.66 19.92 3.76
N THR A 677 -15.74 19.76 2.99
CA THR A 677 -16.59 20.89 2.55
C THR A 677 -17.30 21.57 3.72
N ALA A 678 -17.75 20.81 4.74
CA ALA A 678 -18.34 21.36 5.95
C ALA A 678 -17.29 22.15 6.75
N ALA A 679 -16.10 21.60 6.99
CA ALA A 679 -15.01 22.28 7.68
C ALA A 679 -14.64 23.61 6.99
N ARG A 680 -14.40 23.59 5.66
CA ARG A 680 -14.12 24.79 4.85
C ARG A 680 -15.26 25.81 4.88
N ARG A 681 -16.53 25.41 5.01
CA ARG A 681 -17.66 26.34 5.14
C ARG A 681 -17.83 26.92 6.55
N LEU A 682 -17.41 26.20 7.59
CA LEU A 682 -17.56 26.59 9.00
C LEU A 682 -16.40 27.46 9.51
N TYR A 683 -15.20 27.25 8.96
CA TYR A 683 -13.97 28.02 9.21
C TYR A 683 -13.15 28.21 7.92
N PRO A 684 -13.55 29.12 7.01
CA PRO A 684 -12.90 29.28 5.70
C PRO A 684 -11.42 29.66 5.73
N THR A 685 -10.96 30.27 6.82
CA THR A 685 -9.56 30.71 6.99
C THR A 685 -8.67 29.69 7.72
N ARG A 686 -9.23 28.64 8.34
CA ARG A 686 -8.47 27.57 9.01
C ARG A 686 -9.36 26.34 9.29
N PRO A 687 -9.66 25.48 8.29
CA PRO A 687 -10.58 24.35 8.45
C PRO A 687 -10.13 23.33 9.50
N ILE A 688 -8.82 23.06 9.56
CA ILE A 688 -8.12 22.14 10.48
C ILE A 688 -8.39 22.38 11.98
N VAL A 689 -8.90 23.56 12.35
CA VAL A 689 -9.24 23.93 13.73
C VAL A 689 -10.27 22.99 14.39
N LEU A 690 -11.04 22.26 13.58
CA LEU A 690 -12.08 21.34 14.06
C LEU A 690 -11.57 19.92 14.34
N ASP A 691 -10.42 19.52 13.78
CA ASP A 691 -10.06 18.10 13.69
C ASP A 691 -9.61 17.53 15.02
N GLN A 692 -8.65 18.19 15.68
CA GLN A 692 -8.08 17.72 16.94
C GLN A 692 -9.15 17.62 18.03
N SER A 693 -10.05 18.60 18.08
CA SER A 693 -11.19 18.63 19.00
C SER A 693 -12.24 17.58 18.64
N ALA A 694 -12.58 17.39 17.35
CA ALA A 694 -13.50 16.34 16.93
C ALA A 694 -12.93 14.92 17.14
N TRP A 695 -11.63 14.74 16.96
CA TRP A 695 -10.91 13.50 17.21
C TRP A 695 -10.87 13.15 18.69
N GLU A 696 -10.53 14.12 19.55
CA GLU A 696 -10.59 13.93 21.01
C GLU A 696 -12.03 13.65 21.48
N VAL A 697 -13.03 14.36 20.96
CA VAL A 697 -14.44 14.06 21.24
C VAL A 697 -14.82 12.65 20.79
N GLY A 698 -14.35 12.24 19.60
CA GLY A 698 -14.62 10.93 19.02
C GLY A 698 -14.05 9.77 19.84
N ARG A 699 -12.85 9.93 20.44
CA ARG A 699 -12.25 8.89 21.29
C ARG A 699 -12.72 8.93 22.75
N ARG A 700 -12.95 10.11 23.34
CA ARG A 700 -13.31 10.26 24.76
C ARG A 700 -14.79 10.01 25.05
N TRP A 701 -15.68 10.47 24.17
CA TRP A 701 -17.13 10.41 24.41
C TRP A 701 -17.92 9.80 23.26
N CYS A 702 -17.70 10.21 22.01
CA CYS A 702 -18.54 9.80 20.88
C CYS A 702 -18.06 8.49 20.21
N THR A 703 -17.71 7.48 21.01
CA THR A 703 -17.16 6.18 20.56
C THR A 703 -18.10 5.47 19.57
N PRO A 704 -17.62 4.50 18.77
CA PRO A 704 -18.46 3.81 17.78
C PRO A 704 -19.71 3.15 18.39
N SER A 705 -19.53 2.32 19.43
CA SER A 705 -20.58 1.46 19.98
C SER A 705 -21.31 2.09 21.17
N GLU A 706 -20.56 2.53 22.19
CA GLU A 706 -21.07 2.99 23.49
C GLU A 706 -20.65 4.44 23.74
N PRO A 707 -21.32 5.42 23.11
CA PRO A 707 -20.96 6.81 23.27
C PRO A 707 -21.45 7.35 24.62
N ASN A 708 -20.54 7.85 25.47
CA ASN A 708 -20.91 8.61 26.66
C ASN A 708 -21.45 9.98 26.24
N CYS A 709 -22.72 10.01 25.90
CA CYS A 709 -23.46 11.22 25.54
C CYS A 709 -23.82 12.11 26.73
N ILE A 710 -23.70 11.62 27.97
CA ILE A 710 -24.09 12.36 29.18
C ILE A 710 -22.99 13.38 29.55
N ASP A 711 -21.73 13.01 29.37
CA ASP A 711 -20.58 13.87 29.71
C ASP A 711 -19.92 14.51 28.47
N CYS A 712 -20.44 14.23 27.27
CA CYS A 712 -19.93 14.79 26.02
C CYS A 712 -20.13 16.31 25.95
N ILE A 713 -19.06 17.06 25.69
CA ILE A 713 -19.10 18.53 25.54
C ILE A 713 -20.09 19.03 24.47
N LEU A 714 -20.38 18.21 23.45
CA LEU A 714 -21.30 18.56 22.36
C LEU A 714 -22.76 18.20 22.67
N LYS A 715 -23.07 17.68 23.86
CA LYS A 715 -24.40 17.21 24.29
C LYS A 715 -25.51 18.24 24.03
N SER A 716 -25.23 19.52 24.25
CA SER A 716 -26.19 20.63 24.10
C SER A 716 -26.54 20.98 22.65
N THR A 717 -25.74 20.55 21.66
CA THR A 717 -25.97 20.86 20.24
C THR A 717 -25.93 19.63 19.31
N CYS A 718 -25.70 18.44 19.88
CA CYS A 718 -25.62 17.17 19.16
C CYS A 718 -26.98 16.79 18.52
N LEU A 719 -27.05 16.84 17.19
CA LEU A 719 -28.25 16.47 16.42
C LEU A 719 -28.79 15.07 16.81
N ARG A 720 -27.92 14.07 16.95
CA ARG A 720 -28.32 12.70 17.36
C ARG A 720 -29.02 12.65 18.71
N LEU A 721 -28.73 13.57 19.65
CA LEU A 721 -29.43 13.61 20.94
C LEU A 721 -30.75 14.38 20.85
N ALA A 722 -30.80 15.46 20.06
CA ALA A 722 -32.05 16.16 19.79
C ALA A 722 -33.08 15.23 19.10
N THR A 723 -32.63 14.38 18.16
CA THR A 723 -33.51 13.38 17.52
C THR A 723 -33.84 12.19 18.41
N ALA A 724 -32.92 11.74 19.29
CA ALA A 724 -33.18 10.62 20.21
C ALA A 724 -34.06 11.00 21.42
N GLY A 725 -34.06 12.25 21.86
CA GLY A 725 -34.94 12.76 22.92
C GLY A 725 -36.32 13.23 22.43
N SER A 726 -36.68 12.90 21.18
CA SER A 726 -37.95 13.28 20.53
C SER A 726 -38.80 12.06 20.14
N ALA A 727 -38.57 10.91 20.78
CA ALA A 727 -39.16 9.60 20.47
C ALA A 727 -39.64 8.90 21.75
#